data_AF-A0A6A7C5U6-F1
#
_entry.id   AF-A0A6A7C5U6-F1
#
_cell.length_a   1.000
_cell.length_b   1.000
_cell.length_c   1.000
_cell.angle_alpha   90.00
_cell.angle_beta   90.00
_cell.angle_gamma   90.00
#
_symmetry.space_group_name_H-M   'P 1'
#
loop_
_entity.id
_entity.type
_entity.pdbx_description
1 polymer ?
#
loop_
_entity_poly.entity_id
_entity_poly.type
_entity_poly.pdbx_seq_one_letter_code
_entity_poly.pdbx_strand_id
1 'polypeptide(L)'
;MDLLARLLPQRPLPSPSPADPRVRLERFKRYYRQVRARNRLKTHLDRLIVILRHDIRALLPHLCVQFAAHHRIYEIVECAAASFDVGLLGSSVTLFAILADCDEEGFLGNENFSSSLIRLSRLAVERAEPTITAIVYELLFIITAKIRLQPEILPVWFRSLSEEKSSQRDEFPLAYLLVDRVHCEGRIGDFSRTGLLYIFEATASDELAKWMVTSDLPPLMASGLGALYSQLGRELCILHPDATLPAILALSDYDNAQDDNSQEPVAESYFSAQHRAHMATFFSYLAFWQDVLDRCRSQPVRVCLVDNFQALFVRQLLYPSLLQSSDTDAGSSVAVLTYLRAMFECLDYPDVICMTLTYLLNLPSADQNRALARPDAEIMEPSLFNLADLMLQSIMSEKDQTTYAALRLLSTMIAKQRSSVWGTLIQVQRPTGPSGRTCGALEVETQRYMQLAQVLPRSEGWGVGFASILEDVHDVINQTDHEANVYSFLPEDSVMRTLYGQLRTFLTNGVDVNLALTQAVVTLATSVELRLDGWLAMSPSGYEVPEDTNAGSAAASTWRTHVHPDEEAAFRALEPSWRQPVWEPPPLYRVLESLTKEVETISTQVPNLHHLLIGRESMLFGNHSIPSLVTPDTAPTTDMLMREVEVTYKKASLNHVLTNIIVLREFIYELVAVLQVRAAVLGEQECLVST
;
A
#
# COMPACT_ATOMS: atom_id res chain seq x y z
N MET A 1 -11.86 44.34 -87.08
CA MET A 1 -11.21 43.78 -85.86
C MET A 1 -12.12 43.82 -84.62
N ASP A 2 -13.41 44.16 -84.73
CA ASP A 2 -14.30 44.34 -83.56
C ASP A 2 -15.48 43.34 -83.45
N LEU A 3 -15.48 42.30 -84.30
CA LEU A 3 -16.55 41.29 -84.32
C LEU A 3 -16.13 39.93 -83.72
N LEU A 4 -14.83 39.72 -83.48
CA LEU A 4 -14.26 38.50 -82.89
C LEU A 4 -14.13 38.55 -81.35
N ALA A 5 -14.24 39.72 -80.73
CA ALA A 5 -14.11 39.88 -79.28
C ALA A 5 -15.41 39.56 -78.49
N ARG A 6 -16.56 39.40 -79.17
CA ARG A 6 -17.87 39.12 -78.55
C ARG A 6 -18.30 37.65 -78.57
N LEU A 7 -17.48 36.75 -79.12
CA LEU A 7 -17.79 35.32 -79.28
C LEU A 7 -16.95 34.39 -78.38
N LEU A 8 -16.17 34.93 -77.44
CA LEU A 8 -15.52 34.12 -76.42
C LEU A 8 -16.51 33.89 -75.25
N PRO A 9 -16.75 32.64 -74.83
CA PRO A 9 -17.51 32.38 -73.61
C PRO A 9 -16.78 33.07 -72.46
N GLN A 10 -17.47 33.89 -71.67
CA GLN A 10 -16.94 34.29 -70.38
C GLN A 10 -16.73 33.00 -69.58
N ARG A 11 -15.46 32.64 -69.34
CA ARG A 11 -15.12 31.61 -68.37
C ARG A 11 -15.82 32.01 -67.07
N PRO A 12 -16.74 31.20 -66.52
CA PRO A 12 -17.27 31.48 -65.20
C PRO A 12 -16.07 31.59 -64.25
N LEU A 13 -16.07 32.60 -63.38
CA LEU A 13 -15.13 32.65 -62.26
C LEU A 13 -15.11 31.25 -61.62
N PRO A 14 -13.93 30.70 -61.26
CA PRO A 14 -13.89 29.41 -60.59
C PRO A 14 -14.82 29.50 -59.38
N SER A 15 -15.83 28.63 -59.35
CA SER A 15 -16.73 28.49 -58.20
C SER A 15 -15.84 28.43 -56.96
N PRO A 16 -16.06 29.28 -55.95
CA PRO A 16 -15.12 29.39 -54.86
C PRO A 16 -15.00 28.02 -54.20
N SER A 17 -13.75 27.55 -54.07
CA SER A 17 -13.46 26.23 -53.52
C SER A 17 -14.15 26.09 -52.17
N PRO A 18 -14.75 24.94 -51.83
CA PRO A 18 -15.31 24.70 -50.50
C PRO A 18 -14.28 24.86 -49.36
N ALA A 19 -12.98 24.95 -49.70
CA ALA A 19 -11.89 25.26 -48.77
C ALA A 19 -11.66 26.77 -48.52
N ASP A 20 -12.34 27.68 -49.24
CA ASP A 20 -12.21 29.13 -49.03
C ASP A 20 -12.78 29.52 -47.64
N PRO A 21 -11.99 30.15 -46.75
CA PRO A 21 -12.44 30.62 -45.44
C PRO A 21 -13.71 31.47 -45.50
N ARG A 22 -13.89 32.30 -46.53
CA ARG A 22 -15.07 33.17 -46.67
C ARG A 22 -16.34 32.38 -46.99
N VAL A 23 -16.23 31.35 -47.84
CA VAL A 23 -17.37 30.47 -48.18
C VAL A 23 -17.77 29.63 -46.97
N ARG A 24 -16.80 29.13 -46.19
CA ARG A 24 -17.07 28.42 -44.95
C ARG A 24 -17.79 29.32 -43.94
N LEU A 25 -17.34 30.56 -43.77
CA LEU A 25 -17.99 31.54 -42.91
C LEU A 25 -19.45 31.82 -43.31
N GLU A 26 -19.74 31.99 -44.61
CA GLU A 26 -21.13 32.22 -45.04
C GLU A 26 -22.04 31.01 -44.81
N ARG A 27 -21.51 29.79 -45.00
CA ARG A 27 -22.21 28.56 -44.63
C ARG A 27 -22.43 28.48 -43.11
N PHE A 28 -21.42 28.86 -42.32
CA PHE A 28 -21.50 28.92 -40.85
C PHE A 28 -22.60 29.89 -40.40
N LYS A 29 -22.59 31.12 -40.91
CA LYS A 29 -23.63 32.14 -40.64
C LYS A 29 -25.04 31.65 -40.95
N ARG A 30 -25.22 30.94 -42.07
CA ARG A 30 -26.53 30.39 -42.46
C ARG A 30 -27.06 29.42 -41.40
N TYR A 31 -26.22 28.48 -40.93
CA TYR A 31 -26.64 27.52 -39.91
C TYR A 31 -26.78 28.15 -38.53
N TYR A 32 -25.93 29.12 -38.19
CA TYR A 32 -26.03 29.89 -36.94
C TYR A 32 -27.38 30.61 -36.82
N ARG A 33 -27.87 31.24 -37.91
CA ARG A 33 -29.20 31.87 -37.93
C ARG A 33 -30.32 30.86 -37.66
N GLN A 34 -30.19 29.62 -38.14
CA GLN A 34 -31.18 28.56 -37.90
C GLN A 34 -31.14 28.07 -36.44
N VAL A 35 -29.94 27.95 -35.86
CA VAL A 35 -29.78 27.62 -34.43
C VAL A 35 -30.40 28.71 -33.55
N ARG A 36 -30.14 29.99 -33.86
CA ARG A 36 -30.75 31.12 -33.14
C ARG A 36 -32.28 31.16 -33.28
N ALA A 37 -32.81 30.76 -34.43
CA ALA A 37 -34.25 30.62 -34.67
C ALA A 37 -34.88 29.36 -34.05
N ARG A 38 -34.09 28.52 -33.35
CA ARG A 38 -34.52 27.25 -32.73
C ARG A 38 -35.10 26.22 -33.71
N ASN A 39 -34.73 26.29 -34.98
CA ASN A 39 -35.21 25.38 -36.02
C ASN A 39 -34.31 24.15 -36.16
N ARG A 40 -34.85 22.94 -35.94
CA ARG A 40 -34.09 21.66 -36.02
C ARG A 40 -32.70 21.79 -35.36
N LEU A 41 -32.71 22.24 -34.11
CA LEU A 41 -31.53 22.71 -33.35
C LEU A 41 -30.34 21.76 -33.45
N LYS A 42 -30.54 20.48 -33.10
CA LYS A 42 -29.51 19.45 -33.12
C LYS A 42 -28.83 19.34 -34.49
N THR A 43 -29.61 19.14 -35.56
CA THR A 43 -29.07 18.99 -36.92
C THR A 43 -28.27 20.20 -37.38
N HIS A 44 -28.71 21.41 -37.04
CA HIS A 44 -28.00 22.63 -37.42
C HIS A 44 -26.75 22.86 -36.57
N LEU A 45 -26.80 22.50 -35.28
CA LEU A 45 -25.65 22.52 -34.38
C LEU A 45 -24.57 21.52 -34.82
N ASP A 46 -24.95 20.29 -35.17
CA ASP A 46 -24.03 19.27 -35.72
C ASP A 46 -23.29 19.79 -36.97
N ARG A 47 -24.01 20.52 -37.84
CA ARG A 47 -23.39 21.13 -39.03
C ARG A 47 -22.44 22.27 -38.67
N LEU A 48 -22.73 23.05 -37.63
CA LEU A 48 -21.81 24.09 -37.13
C LEU A 48 -20.54 23.46 -36.55
N ILE A 49 -20.69 22.40 -35.76
CA ILE A 49 -19.59 21.61 -35.17
C ILE A 49 -18.64 21.09 -36.24
N VAL A 50 -19.19 20.49 -37.31
CA VAL A 50 -18.37 20.00 -38.44
C VAL A 50 -17.60 21.13 -39.11
N ILE A 51 -18.22 22.29 -39.31
CA ILE A 51 -17.55 23.46 -39.90
C ILE A 51 -16.46 24.00 -38.98
N LEU A 52 -16.72 24.13 -37.67
CA LEU A 52 -15.72 24.60 -36.69
C LEU A 52 -14.52 23.68 -36.59
N ARG A 53 -14.73 22.35 -36.54
CA ARG A 53 -13.62 21.38 -36.55
C ARG A 53 -12.77 21.52 -37.81
N HIS A 54 -13.39 21.80 -38.95
CA HIS A 54 -12.65 22.02 -40.18
C HIS A 54 -11.92 23.38 -40.17
N ASP A 55 -12.52 24.42 -39.60
CA ASP A 55 -11.92 25.76 -39.52
C ASP A 55 -10.66 25.75 -38.65
N ILE A 56 -10.72 25.15 -37.45
CA ILE A 56 -9.57 25.05 -36.52
C ILE A 56 -8.40 24.26 -37.11
N ARG A 57 -8.69 23.25 -37.93
CA ARG A 57 -7.64 22.45 -38.62
C ARG A 57 -7.09 23.11 -39.88
N ALA A 58 -7.68 24.22 -40.31
CA ALA A 58 -7.27 24.89 -41.54
C ALA A 58 -6.12 25.87 -41.28
N LEU A 59 -5.48 26.28 -42.37
CA LEU A 59 -4.55 27.41 -42.33
C LEU A 59 -5.30 28.68 -41.91
N LEU A 60 -4.65 29.48 -41.09
CA LEU A 60 -5.09 30.81 -40.68
C LEU A 60 -5.52 31.68 -41.88
N PRO A 61 -6.53 32.56 -41.74
CA PRO A 61 -7.27 32.89 -40.50
C PRO A 61 -8.52 32.02 -40.24
N HIS A 62 -8.81 31.72 -38.97
CA HIS A 62 -10.01 30.97 -38.53
C HIS A 62 -11.25 31.86 -38.38
N LEU A 63 -11.81 32.28 -39.52
CA LEU A 63 -12.95 33.23 -39.56
C LEU A 63 -14.23 32.72 -38.87
N CYS A 64 -14.48 31.40 -38.83
CA CYS A 64 -15.67 30.85 -38.19
C CYS A 64 -15.52 30.87 -36.66
N VAL A 65 -14.31 30.62 -36.15
CA VAL A 65 -13.97 30.71 -34.72
C VAL A 65 -14.10 32.16 -34.24
N GLN A 66 -13.52 33.12 -34.97
CA GLN A 66 -13.67 34.56 -34.70
C GLN A 66 -15.15 34.98 -34.66
N PHE A 67 -15.94 34.51 -35.62
CA PHE A 67 -17.38 34.76 -35.63
C PHE A 67 -18.10 34.14 -34.42
N ALA A 68 -17.72 32.92 -34.03
CA ALA A 68 -18.28 32.22 -32.88
C ALA A 68 -17.99 32.96 -31.56
N ALA A 69 -16.76 33.48 -31.39
CA ALA A 69 -16.37 34.32 -30.26
C ALA A 69 -17.16 35.62 -30.24
N HIS A 70 -17.16 36.37 -31.34
CA HIS A 70 -17.83 37.67 -31.44
C HIS A 70 -19.35 37.59 -31.14
N HIS A 71 -20.01 36.51 -31.59
CA HIS A 71 -21.44 36.31 -31.39
C HIS A 71 -21.82 35.43 -30.19
N ARG A 72 -20.85 35.10 -29.32
CA ARG A 72 -21.03 34.30 -28.09
C ARG A 72 -21.91 33.06 -28.31
N ILE A 73 -21.57 32.26 -29.33
CA ILE A 73 -22.39 31.11 -29.73
C ILE A 73 -22.65 30.13 -28.56
N TYR A 74 -21.71 30.04 -27.61
CA TYR A 74 -21.78 29.20 -26.43
C TYR A 74 -22.95 29.55 -25.49
N GLU A 75 -23.35 30.83 -25.35
CA GLU A 75 -24.50 31.22 -24.53
C GLU A 75 -25.82 30.72 -25.16
N ILE A 76 -25.96 30.85 -26.48
CA ILE A 76 -27.15 30.41 -27.21
C ILE A 76 -27.28 28.88 -27.12
N VAL A 77 -26.16 28.18 -27.25
CA VAL A 77 -26.10 26.71 -27.25
C VAL A 77 -26.33 26.15 -25.84
N GLU A 78 -25.80 26.80 -24.81
CA GLU A 78 -26.11 26.49 -23.41
C GLU A 78 -27.60 26.67 -23.11
N CYS A 79 -28.19 27.81 -23.46
CA CYS A 79 -29.63 28.04 -23.32
C CYS A 79 -30.47 27.03 -24.11
N ALA A 80 -30.00 26.59 -25.28
CA ALA A 80 -30.68 25.56 -26.06
C ALA A 80 -30.56 24.17 -25.41
N ALA A 81 -29.43 23.83 -24.81
CA ALA A 81 -29.21 22.57 -24.11
C ALA A 81 -30.17 22.38 -22.93
N ALA A 82 -30.63 23.48 -22.30
CA ALA A 82 -31.64 23.46 -21.24
C ALA A 82 -33.02 22.92 -21.69
N SER A 83 -33.25 22.69 -22.99
CA SER A 83 -34.50 22.12 -23.53
C SER A 83 -34.63 20.59 -23.40
N PHE A 84 -33.64 19.90 -22.81
CA PHE A 84 -33.66 18.46 -22.46
C PHE A 84 -33.66 17.44 -23.61
N ASP A 85 -33.12 17.78 -24.77
CA ASP A 85 -32.78 16.77 -25.79
C ASP A 85 -31.38 16.21 -25.51
N VAL A 86 -31.29 14.93 -25.10
CA VAL A 86 -30.02 14.21 -24.83
C VAL A 86 -29.06 14.32 -26.02
N GLY A 87 -29.62 14.24 -27.24
CA GLY A 87 -28.85 14.38 -28.46
C GLY A 87 -28.33 15.79 -28.69
N LEU A 88 -29.07 16.82 -28.29
CA LEU A 88 -28.64 18.20 -28.35
C LEU A 88 -27.57 18.49 -27.30
N LEU A 89 -27.74 17.95 -26.08
CA LEU A 89 -26.78 18.10 -24.98
C LEU A 89 -25.39 17.56 -25.36
N GLY A 90 -25.30 16.35 -25.92
CA GLY A 90 -24.03 15.81 -26.40
C GLY A 90 -23.38 16.65 -27.51
N SER A 91 -24.20 17.25 -28.38
CA SER A 91 -23.71 18.16 -29.44
C SER A 91 -23.21 19.48 -28.83
N SER A 92 -23.91 20.01 -27.83
CA SER A 92 -23.48 21.19 -27.07
C SER A 92 -22.14 20.95 -26.38
N VAL A 93 -21.98 19.84 -25.63
CA VAL A 93 -20.70 19.49 -24.99
C VAL A 93 -19.58 19.38 -26.03
N THR A 94 -19.86 18.77 -27.18
CA THR A 94 -18.89 18.68 -28.29
C THR A 94 -18.47 20.05 -28.81
N LEU A 95 -19.41 21.00 -28.96
CA LEU A 95 -19.09 22.37 -29.36
C LEU A 95 -18.17 23.04 -28.33
N PHE A 96 -18.49 22.93 -27.04
CA PHE A 96 -17.69 23.51 -25.98
C PHE A 96 -16.27 22.93 -25.94
N ALA A 97 -16.11 21.61 -26.15
CA ALA A 97 -14.80 20.98 -26.25
C ALA A 97 -13.96 21.56 -27.41
N ILE A 98 -14.57 21.72 -28.58
CA ILE A 98 -13.88 22.30 -29.75
C ILE A 98 -13.45 23.75 -29.51
N LEU A 99 -14.28 24.54 -28.81
CA LEU A 99 -13.95 25.92 -28.49
C LEU A 99 -12.89 26.01 -27.38
N ALA A 100 -12.93 25.12 -26.39
CA ALA A 100 -11.93 25.04 -25.32
C ALA A 100 -10.54 24.63 -25.83
N ASP A 101 -10.47 23.80 -26.87
CA ASP A 101 -9.22 23.40 -27.53
C ASP A 101 -8.61 24.53 -28.39
N CYS A 102 -9.35 25.62 -28.66
CA CYS A 102 -8.90 26.69 -29.54
C CYS A 102 -8.16 27.80 -28.76
N ASP A 103 -6.85 27.94 -29.03
CA ASP A 103 -5.98 28.90 -28.34
C ASP A 103 -6.05 30.34 -28.92
N GLU A 104 -6.63 30.56 -30.12
CA GLU A 104 -6.53 31.86 -30.83
C GLU A 104 -7.34 33.00 -30.19
N GLU A 105 -8.59 32.73 -29.79
CA GLU A 105 -9.52 33.76 -29.28
C GLU A 105 -9.57 33.84 -27.75
N GLY A 106 -8.74 33.06 -27.05
CA GLY A 106 -8.67 33.07 -25.59
C GLY A 106 -10.00 32.74 -24.90
N PHE A 107 -10.79 31.80 -25.42
CA PHE A 107 -12.12 31.45 -24.88
C PHE A 107 -12.08 31.13 -23.38
N LEU A 108 -11.05 30.43 -22.91
CA LEU A 108 -10.89 30.04 -21.50
C LEU A 108 -10.62 31.25 -20.57
N GLY A 109 -10.19 32.38 -21.11
CA GLY A 109 -10.04 33.65 -20.42
C GLY A 109 -11.29 34.55 -20.47
N ASN A 110 -12.44 34.06 -20.95
CA ASN A 110 -13.68 34.82 -21.05
C ASN A 110 -14.73 34.36 -20.01
N GLU A 111 -15.15 35.27 -19.12
CA GLU A 111 -16.12 35.00 -18.04
C GLU A 111 -17.47 34.46 -18.52
N ASN A 112 -17.94 34.91 -19.68
CA ASN A 112 -19.21 34.44 -20.22
C ASN A 112 -19.09 32.99 -20.72
N PHE A 113 -17.92 32.63 -21.26
CA PHE A 113 -17.64 31.27 -21.71
C PHE A 113 -17.53 30.33 -20.51
N SER A 114 -16.71 30.66 -19.50
CA SER A 114 -16.55 29.85 -18.28
C SER A 114 -17.90 29.65 -17.57
N SER A 115 -18.69 30.72 -17.40
CA SER A 115 -20.01 30.63 -16.78
C SER A 115 -20.97 29.73 -17.56
N SER A 116 -21.00 29.85 -18.90
CA SER A 116 -21.86 29.00 -19.75
C SER A 116 -21.42 27.53 -19.70
N LEU A 117 -20.10 27.27 -19.70
CA LEU A 117 -19.55 25.93 -19.62
C LEU A 117 -19.88 25.27 -18.28
N ILE A 118 -19.72 25.98 -17.16
CA ILE A 118 -20.07 25.48 -15.83
C ILE A 118 -21.56 25.16 -15.73
N ARG A 119 -22.45 26.01 -16.24
CA ARG A 119 -23.89 25.75 -16.27
C ARG A 119 -24.23 24.52 -17.11
N LEU A 120 -23.66 24.41 -18.31
CA LEU A 120 -23.82 23.24 -19.17
C LEU A 120 -23.31 21.95 -18.49
N SER A 121 -22.17 22.03 -17.81
CA SER A 121 -21.56 20.90 -17.11
C SER A 121 -22.45 20.42 -15.96
N ARG A 122 -22.96 21.34 -15.12
CA ARG A 122 -23.93 21.01 -14.07
C ARG A 122 -25.18 20.36 -14.65
N LEU A 123 -25.75 20.95 -15.69
CA LEU A 123 -26.92 20.40 -16.39
C LEU A 123 -26.66 18.97 -16.91
N ALA A 124 -25.48 18.72 -17.46
CA ALA A 124 -25.11 17.43 -18.00
C ALA A 124 -24.87 16.39 -16.90
N VAL A 125 -24.18 16.74 -15.82
CA VAL A 125 -23.91 15.83 -14.70
C VAL A 125 -25.20 15.38 -14.01
N GLU A 126 -26.20 16.24 -13.92
CA GLU A 126 -27.50 15.91 -13.30
C GLU A 126 -28.41 15.05 -14.16
N ARG A 127 -28.32 15.16 -15.50
CA ARG A 127 -29.40 14.72 -16.40
C ARG A 127 -28.95 13.84 -17.56
N ALA A 128 -27.64 13.73 -17.82
CA ALA A 128 -27.13 13.01 -18.98
C ALA A 128 -26.84 11.53 -18.68
N GLU A 129 -26.77 10.73 -19.75
CA GLU A 129 -26.28 9.36 -19.68
C GLU A 129 -24.80 9.30 -19.30
N PRO A 130 -24.33 8.21 -18.67
CA PRO A 130 -22.93 8.05 -18.23
C PRO A 130 -21.88 8.35 -19.31
N THR A 131 -22.18 8.04 -20.57
CA THR A 131 -21.30 8.31 -21.72
C THR A 131 -21.08 9.81 -21.94
N ILE A 132 -22.14 10.62 -21.88
CA ILE A 132 -22.04 12.07 -22.03
C ILE A 132 -21.38 12.67 -20.80
N THR A 133 -21.72 12.18 -19.61
CA THR A 133 -21.09 12.60 -18.35
C THR A 133 -19.57 12.37 -18.40
N ALA A 134 -19.10 11.23 -18.91
CA ALA A 134 -17.67 10.97 -19.07
C ALA A 134 -16.99 11.98 -20.02
N ILE A 135 -17.65 12.37 -21.12
CA ILE A 135 -17.12 13.39 -22.05
C ILE A 135 -17.07 14.77 -21.37
N VAL A 136 -18.02 15.09 -20.51
CA VAL A 136 -18.00 16.34 -19.72
C VAL A 136 -16.80 16.33 -18.77
N TYR A 137 -16.55 15.25 -18.04
CA TYR A 137 -15.39 15.16 -17.16
C TYR A 137 -14.05 15.17 -17.91
N GLU A 138 -13.99 14.59 -19.11
CA GLU A 138 -12.85 14.72 -20.01
C GLU A 138 -12.60 16.19 -20.39
N LEU A 139 -13.65 16.95 -20.71
CA LEU A 139 -13.57 18.39 -20.97
C LEU A 139 -13.12 19.18 -19.73
N LEU A 140 -13.67 18.89 -18.55
CA LEU A 140 -13.25 19.55 -17.30
C LEU A 140 -11.77 19.27 -17.00
N PHE A 141 -11.31 18.04 -17.22
CA PHE A 141 -9.90 17.69 -17.14
C PHE A 141 -9.03 18.51 -18.11
N ILE A 142 -9.40 18.59 -19.39
CA ILE A 142 -8.68 19.41 -20.39
C ILE A 142 -8.57 20.87 -19.95
N ILE A 143 -9.65 21.43 -19.39
CA ILE A 143 -9.67 22.79 -18.86
C ILE A 143 -8.68 22.94 -17.70
N THR A 144 -8.68 22.03 -16.73
CA THR A 144 -7.71 22.07 -15.62
C THR A 144 -6.26 21.93 -16.09
N ALA A 145 -6.02 21.15 -17.16
CA ALA A 145 -4.70 21.05 -17.79
C ALA A 145 -4.26 22.39 -18.41
N LYS A 146 -5.19 23.09 -19.07
CA LYS A 146 -4.95 24.43 -19.61
C LYS A 146 -4.71 25.45 -18.49
N ILE A 147 -5.47 25.41 -17.40
CA ILE A 147 -5.26 26.27 -16.20
C ILE A 147 -3.86 26.04 -15.61
N ARG A 148 -3.42 24.78 -15.50
CA ARG A 148 -2.07 24.44 -15.03
C ARG A 148 -0.98 25.02 -15.94
N LEU A 149 -1.18 24.98 -17.26
CA LEU A 149 -0.21 25.48 -18.24
C LEU A 149 -0.25 27.02 -18.41
N GLN A 150 -1.40 27.64 -18.17
CA GLN A 150 -1.66 29.07 -18.34
C GLN A 150 -2.36 29.63 -17.08
N PRO A 151 -1.64 29.84 -15.96
CA PRO A 151 -2.23 30.25 -14.69
C PRO A 151 -3.03 31.57 -14.76
N GLU A 152 -2.71 32.45 -15.70
CA GLU A 152 -3.39 33.71 -15.97
C GLU A 152 -4.89 33.59 -16.30
N ILE A 153 -5.37 32.44 -16.77
CA ILE A 153 -6.80 32.24 -17.04
C ILE A 153 -7.61 31.90 -15.79
N LEU A 154 -6.94 31.49 -14.71
CA LEU A 154 -7.57 31.00 -13.47
C LEU A 154 -8.60 31.97 -12.86
N PRO A 155 -8.38 33.30 -12.79
CA PRO A 155 -9.33 34.23 -12.15
C PRO A 155 -10.73 34.20 -12.76
N VAL A 156 -10.84 33.89 -14.05
CA VAL A 156 -12.11 33.81 -14.80
C VAL A 156 -12.96 32.59 -14.40
N TRP A 157 -12.36 31.62 -13.73
CA TRP A 157 -13.01 30.42 -13.20
C TRP A 157 -13.48 30.59 -11.76
N PHE A 158 -13.08 31.69 -11.10
CA PHE A 158 -13.69 32.17 -9.87
C PHE A 158 -14.91 33.04 -10.21
N ARG A 159 -16.00 32.91 -9.44
CA ARG A 159 -17.11 33.86 -9.53
C ARG A 159 -16.83 35.08 -8.70
N SER A 160 -17.14 36.27 -9.23
CA SER A 160 -17.02 37.53 -8.50
C SER A 160 -17.84 37.48 -7.21
N LEU A 161 -17.19 37.77 -6.08
CA LEU A 161 -17.75 37.85 -4.71
C LEU A 161 -18.80 38.98 -4.51
N SER A 162 -19.39 39.48 -5.59
CA SER A 162 -20.35 40.60 -5.56
C SER A 162 -21.70 40.24 -4.94
N GLU A 163 -21.99 38.96 -4.68
CA GLU A 163 -23.22 38.52 -4.03
C GLU A 163 -22.90 38.08 -2.60
N GLU A 164 -23.28 38.89 -1.60
CA GLU A 164 -23.07 38.66 -0.15
C GLU A 164 -23.69 37.35 0.41
N LYS A 165 -24.17 36.45 -0.45
CA LYS A 165 -24.78 35.14 -0.13
C LYS A 165 -24.28 33.98 -1.02
N SER A 166 -23.20 34.13 -1.78
CA SER A 166 -22.67 33.00 -2.57
C SER A 166 -22.01 31.97 -1.65
N SER A 167 -22.33 30.68 -1.83
CA SER A 167 -21.66 29.59 -1.12
C SER A 167 -20.22 29.41 -1.61
N GLN A 168 -19.33 28.80 -0.81
CA GLN A 168 -17.97 28.46 -1.26
C GLN A 168 -17.97 27.56 -2.51
N ARG A 169 -19.01 26.73 -2.68
CA ARG A 169 -19.27 25.93 -3.89
C ARG A 169 -19.53 26.76 -5.14
N ASP A 170 -20.07 27.96 -4.97
CA ASP A 170 -20.36 28.89 -6.06
C ASP A 170 -19.15 29.75 -6.43
N GLU A 171 -18.23 29.96 -5.48
CA GLU A 171 -17.00 30.73 -5.68
C GLU A 171 -16.06 30.04 -6.67
N PHE A 172 -15.82 28.73 -6.53
CA PHE A 172 -15.03 27.94 -7.49
C PHE A 172 -15.74 26.64 -7.95
N PRO A 173 -16.76 26.76 -8.83
CA PRO A 173 -17.59 25.63 -9.27
C PRO A 173 -16.83 24.45 -9.90
N LEU A 174 -15.72 24.75 -10.60
CA LEU A 174 -14.93 23.74 -11.30
C LEU A 174 -14.32 22.74 -10.31
N ALA A 175 -13.76 23.22 -9.19
CA ALA A 175 -13.18 22.35 -8.16
C ALA A 175 -14.24 21.41 -7.56
N TYR A 176 -15.45 21.90 -7.29
CA TYR A 176 -16.50 21.05 -6.72
C TYR A 176 -17.10 20.05 -7.69
N LEU A 177 -17.21 20.40 -8.99
CA LEU A 177 -17.64 19.44 -10.00
C LEU A 177 -16.70 18.23 -10.06
N LEU A 178 -15.39 18.45 -9.87
CA LEU A 178 -14.38 17.40 -9.83
C LEU A 178 -14.42 16.64 -8.50
N VAL A 179 -14.41 17.34 -7.36
CA VAL A 179 -14.37 16.68 -6.04
C VAL A 179 -15.60 15.80 -5.78
N ASP A 180 -16.77 16.17 -6.31
CA ASP A 180 -18.01 15.40 -6.17
C ASP A 180 -17.91 14.01 -6.86
N ARG A 181 -16.89 13.75 -7.69
CA ARG A 181 -16.69 12.47 -8.41
C ARG A 181 -15.31 11.82 -8.22
N VAL A 182 -14.44 12.34 -7.36
CA VAL A 182 -13.12 11.71 -7.14
C VAL A 182 -13.19 10.30 -6.52
N HIS A 183 -14.29 9.96 -5.85
CA HIS A 183 -14.56 8.62 -5.30
C HIS A 183 -15.11 7.62 -6.32
N CYS A 184 -15.51 8.07 -7.52
CA CYS A 184 -16.02 7.16 -8.54
C CYS A 184 -14.87 6.36 -9.16
N GLU A 185 -15.14 5.13 -9.58
CA GLU A 185 -14.20 4.32 -10.36
C GLU A 185 -14.28 4.58 -11.87
N GLY A 186 -13.21 4.23 -12.58
CA GLY A 186 -13.10 4.35 -14.04
C GLY A 186 -12.93 5.79 -14.53
N ARG A 187 -13.21 6.02 -15.82
CA ARG A 187 -12.84 7.26 -16.53
C ARG A 187 -13.30 8.55 -15.84
N ILE A 188 -14.51 8.58 -15.27
CA ILE A 188 -15.04 9.77 -14.58
C ILE A 188 -14.21 10.10 -13.33
N GLY A 189 -13.87 9.08 -12.55
CA GLY A 189 -13.00 9.22 -11.38
C GLY A 189 -11.59 9.63 -11.76
N ASP A 190 -11.02 8.98 -12.77
CA ASP A 190 -9.64 9.25 -13.22
C ASP A 190 -9.48 10.69 -13.72
N PHE A 191 -10.42 11.18 -14.53
CA PHE A 191 -10.44 12.58 -14.98
C PHE A 191 -10.67 13.54 -13.82
N SER A 192 -11.55 13.22 -12.89
CA SER A 192 -11.80 14.04 -11.69
C SER A 192 -10.57 14.18 -10.81
N ARG A 193 -9.92 13.05 -10.47
CA ARG A 193 -8.71 13.01 -9.64
C ARG A 193 -7.55 13.76 -10.31
N THR A 194 -7.27 13.46 -11.57
CA THR A 194 -6.19 14.12 -12.32
C THR A 194 -6.46 15.61 -12.53
N GLY A 195 -7.71 15.99 -12.82
CA GLY A 195 -8.07 17.39 -13.00
C GLY A 195 -7.95 18.18 -11.70
N LEU A 196 -8.39 17.60 -10.58
CA LEU A 196 -8.25 18.24 -9.28
C LEU A 196 -6.77 18.33 -8.85
N LEU A 197 -5.94 17.31 -9.14
CA LEU A 197 -4.48 17.39 -8.98
C LEU A 197 -3.88 18.58 -9.72
N TYR A 198 -4.31 18.85 -10.96
CA TYR A 198 -3.82 20.01 -11.72
C TYR A 198 -4.23 21.35 -11.10
N ILE A 199 -5.40 21.42 -10.45
CA ILE A 199 -5.79 22.61 -9.68
C ILE A 199 -4.86 22.77 -8.46
N PHE A 200 -4.58 21.69 -7.72
CA PHE A 200 -3.64 21.74 -6.59
C PHE A 200 -2.20 22.07 -7.01
N GLU A 201 -1.75 21.64 -8.18
CA GLU A 201 -0.45 22.03 -8.74
C GLU A 201 -0.40 23.53 -9.12
N ALA A 202 -1.55 24.10 -9.49
CA ALA A 202 -1.69 25.52 -9.85
C ALA A 202 -1.73 26.46 -8.62
N THR A 203 -1.63 25.95 -7.38
CA THR A 203 -1.60 26.76 -6.13
C THR A 203 -0.33 27.58 -5.96
N ALA A 204 0.49 27.73 -7.00
CA ALA A 204 1.53 28.77 -7.05
C ALA A 204 0.93 30.18 -7.06
N SER A 205 -0.35 30.32 -7.43
CA SER A 205 -1.11 31.56 -7.24
C SER A 205 -1.50 31.76 -5.78
N ASP A 206 -1.16 32.92 -5.22
CA ASP A 206 -1.53 33.31 -3.85
C ASP A 206 -3.03 33.35 -3.62
N GLU A 207 -3.82 33.71 -4.65
CA GLU A 207 -5.28 33.79 -4.56
C GLU A 207 -5.91 32.41 -4.37
N LEU A 208 -5.49 31.43 -5.20
CA LEU A 208 -5.96 30.05 -5.10
C LEU A 208 -5.51 29.39 -3.79
N ALA A 209 -4.26 29.64 -3.38
CA ALA A 209 -3.75 29.12 -2.11
C ALA A 209 -4.55 29.65 -0.92
N LYS A 210 -4.84 30.96 -0.88
CA LYS A 210 -5.69 31.57 0.17
C LYS A 210 -7.08 30.97 0.17
N TRP A 211 -7.70 30.88 -1.01
CA TRP A 211 -9.03 30.30 -1.16
C TRP A 211 -9.08 28.86 -0.63
N MET A 212 -8.14 28.00 -1.05
CA MET A 212 -8.09 26.60 -0.62
C MET A 212 -7.99 26.45 0.89
N VAL A 213 -7.15 27.26 1.55
CA VAL A 213 -7.00 27.24 3.01
C VAL A 213 -8.29 27.66 3.73
N THR A 214 -9.05 28.61 3.17
CA THR A 214 -10.30 29.11 3.77
C THR A 214 -11.56 28.33 3.37
N SER A 215 -11.48 27.55 2.30
CA SER A 215 -12.61 26.78 1.75
C SER A 215 -12.90 25.51 2.56
N ASP A 216 -14.10 24.96 2.36
CA ASP A 216 -14.50 23.64 2.85
C ASP A 216 -14.01 22.48 1.96
N LEU A 217 -13.18 22.74 0.95
CA LEU A 217 -12.67 21.70 0.04
C LEU A 217 -11.75 20.69 0.75
N PRO A 218 -10.67 21.10 1.48
CA PRO A 218 -9.87 20.16 2.27
C PRO A 218 -10.68 19.31 3.27
N PRO A 219 -11.57 19.88 4.12
CA PRO A 219 -12.38 19.07 5.02
C PRO A 219 -13.37 18.17 4.27
N LEU A 220 -13.99 18.61 3.17
CA LEU A 220 -14.86 17.77 2.35
C LEU A 220 -14.12 16.55 1.80
N MET A 221 -12.90 16.76 1.28
CA MET A 221 -12.09 15.64 0.78
C MET A 221 -11.80 14.63 1.90
N ALA A 222 -11.60 15.10 3.14
CA ALA A 222 -11.16 14.27 4.26
C ALA A 222 -12.35 13.50 4.83
N SER A 223 -13.51 14.15 4.90
CA SER A 223 -14.79 13.49 5.15
C SER A 223 -15.12 12.45 4.08
N GLY A 224 -14.76 12.71 2.81
CA GLY A 224 -14.89 11.72 1.73
C GLY A 224 -14.07 10.46 1.98
N LEU A 225 -12.82 10.60 2.43
CA LEU A 225 -11.99 9.46 2.83
C LEU A 225 -12.62 8.71 4.02
N GLY A 226 -13.10 9.45 5.02
CA GLY A 226 -13.78 8.90 6.19
C GLY A 226 -15.08 8.15 5.86
N ALA A 227 -15.84 8.64 4.88
CA ALA A 227 -17.04 7.98 4.40
C ALA A 227 -16.72 6.66 3.69
N LEU A 228 -15.65 6.62 2.87
CA LEU A 228 -15.17 5.39 2.24
C LEU A 228 -14.63 4.39 3.26
N TYR A 229 -13.89 4.85 4.26
CA TYR A 229 -13.45 4.00 5.37
C TYR A 229 -14.63 3.41 6.15
N SER A 230 -15.68 4.20 6.38
CA SER A 230 -16.89 3.75 7.08
C SER A 230 -17.71 2.72 6.26
N GLN A 231 -17.44 2.56 4.96
CA GLN A 231 -18.01 1.50 4.14
C GLN A 231 -17.26 0.18 4.28
N LEU A 232 -16.04 0.19 4.83
CA LEU A 232 -15.34 -1.03 5.21
C LEU A 232 -16.07 -1.65 6.41
N GLY A 233 -16.34 -2.95 6.36
CA GLY A 233 -17.04 -3.66 7.44
C GLY A 233 -16.33 -3.49 8.78
N ARG A 234 -17.08 -3.19 9.84
CA ARG A 234 -16.52 -3.07 11.21
C ARG A 234 -16.18 -4.42 11.84
N GLU A 235 -16.72 -5.49 11.30
CA GLU A 235 -16.56 -6.87 11.72
C GLU A 235 -16.10 -7.66 10.50
N LEU A 236 -14.89 -8.22 10.57
CA LEU A 236 -14.23 -8.84 9.43
C LEU A 236 -13.79 -10.26 9.77
N CYS A 237 -14.14 -11.21 8.89
CA CYS A 237 -13.62 -12.57 8.90
C CYS A 237 -12.57 -12.72 7.79
N ILE A 238 -11.36 -13.12 8.19
CA ILE A 238 -10.22 -13.34 7.28
C ILE A 238 -9.99 -14.82 6.97
N LEU A 239 -10.90 -15.70 7.38
CA LEU A 239 -10.81 -17.13 7.09
C LEU A 239 -10.96 -17.37 5.59
N HIS A 240 -10.10 -18.23 5.06
CA HIS A 240 -10.13 -18.62 3.66
C HIS A 240 -11.38 -19.44 3.34
N PRO A 241 -12.12 -19.13 2.26
CA PRO A 241 -13.19 -20.01 1.80
C PRO A 241 -12.59 -21.27 1.15
N ASP A 242 -13.28 -22.40 1.28
CA ASP A 242 -12.84 -23.73 0.82
C ASP A 242 -12.31 -23.74 -0.63
N ALA A 243 -12.96 -22.97 -1.52
CA ALA A 243 -12.58 -22.89 -2.93
C ALA A 243 -11.19 -22.28 -3.17
N THR A 244 -10.65 -21.52 -2.22
CA THR A 244 -9.35 -20.84 -2.32
C THR A 244 -8.42 -21.15 -1.14
N LEU A 245 -8.73 -22.19 -0.36
CA LEU A 245 -7.95 -22.57 0.82
C LEU A 245 -6.56 -23.09 0.39
N PRO A 246 -5.46 -22.45 0.84
CA PRO A 246 -4.11 -22.95 0.57
C PRO A 246 -3.88 -24.35 1.14
N ALA A 247 -3.12 -25.19 0.43
CA ALA A 247 -2.86 -26.58 0.84
C ALA A 247 -2.25 -26.71 2.25
N ILE A 248 -1.41 -25.75 2.66
CA ILE A 248 -0.80 -25.74 4.00
C ILE A 248 -1.84 -25.56 5.11
N LEU A 249 -2.90 -24.79 4.87
CA LEU A 249 -4.00 -24.61 5.82
C LEU A 249 -4.99 -25.79 5.73
N ALA A 250 -5.30 -26.24 4.51
CA ALA A 250 -6.20 -27.39 4.27
C ALA A 250 -5.72 -28.70 4.91
N LEU A 251 -4.41 -28.85 5.13
CA LEU A 251 -3.80 -30.02 5.77
C LEU A 251 -3.63 -29.85 7.29
N SER A 252 -4.26 -28.84 7.91
CA SER A 252 -4.18 -28.54 9.34
C SER A 252 -5.56 -28.47 9.99
N ASP A 253 -5.64 -28.17 11.29
CA ASP A 253 -6.90 -27.97 12.02
C ASP A 253 -7.48 -26.57 11.74
N TYR A 254 -7.40 -26.09 10.50
CA TYR A 254 -7.83 -24.75 10.13
C TYR A 254 -9.36 -24.62 10.25
N ASP A 255 -9.81 -23.64 11.02
CA ASP A 255 -11.23 -23.32 11.14
C ASP A 255 -11.77 -22.84 9.79
N ASN A 256 -12.67 -23.63 9.17
CA ASN A 256 -13.29 -23.24 7.91
C ASN A 256 -14.43 -22.25 8.17
N ALA A 257 -14.58 -21.26 7.30
CA ALA A 257 -15.61 -20.22 7.38
C ALA A 257 -17.07 -20.75 7.31
N GLN A 258 -17.29 -22.06 7.15
CA GLN A 258 -18.59 -22.71 6.98
C GLN A 258 -18.91 -23.77 8.05
N ASP A 259 -18.24 -23.78 9.21
CA ASP A 259 -18.73 -24.60 10.33
C ASP A 259 -20.10 -24.06 10.80
N ASP A 260 -21.17 -24.61 10.21
CA ASP A 260 -22.61 -24.32 10.41
C ASP A 260 -23.07 -24.41 11.89
N ASN A 261 -22.19 -24.74 12.83
CA ASN A 261 -22.45 -24.87 14.25
C ASN A 261 -22.06 -23.64 15.09
N SER A 262 -21.30 -22.67 14.55
CA SER A 262 -20.98 -21.44 15.27
C SER A 262 -22.09 -20.40 15.10
N GLN A 263 -22.87 -20.16 16.17
CA GLN A 263 -23.90 -19.13 16.28
C GLN A 263 -23.34 -17.69 16.34
N GLU A 264 -22.20 -17.40 15.69
CA GLU A 264 -21.59 -16.07 15.70
C GLU A 264 -22.21 -15.15 14.65
N PRO A 265 -22.28 -13.82 14.89
CA PRO A 265 -22.76 -12.86 13.92
C PRO A 265 -21.96 -12.97 12.61
N VAL A 266 -22.64 -12.87 11.47
CA VAL A 266 -22.03 -13.00 10.15
C VAL A 266 -21.13 -11.78 9.86
N ALA A 267 -19.88 -11.84 10.33
CA ALA A 267 -18.84 -10.89 9.98
C ALA A 267 -18.66 -10.85 8.45
N GLU A 268 -18.29 -9.68 7.91
CA GLU A 268 -18.04 -9.56 6.47
C GLU A 268 -16.83 -10.42 6.08
N SER A 269 -16.93 -11.22 5.03
CA SER A 269 -15.78 -11.97 4.52
C SER A 269 -14.82 -11.05 3.75
N TYR A 270 -13.54 -11.07 4.14
CA TYR A 270 -12.46 -10.38 3.45
C TYR A 270 -12.35 -10.74 1.96
N PHE A 271 -12.71 -11.97 1.60
CA PHE A 271 -12.64 -12.48 0.23
C PHE A 271 -13.87 -12.13 -0.62
N SER A 272 -14.90 -11.51 -0.04
CA SER A 272 -16.10 -11.13 -0.78
C SER A 272 -15.77 -10.11 -1.89
N ALA A 273 -16.52 -10.17 -2.99
CA ALA A 273 -16.33 -9.23 -4.10
C ALA A 273 -16.70 -7.79 -3.70
N GLN A 274 -17.69 -7.63 -2.83
CA GLN A 274 -18.12 -6.34 -2.31
C GLN A 274 -17.04 -5.70 -1.43
N HIS A 275 -16.50 -6.45 -0.46
CA HIS A 275 -15.42 -5.97 0.40
C HIS A 275 -14.20 -5.53 -0.42
N ARG A 276 -13.77 -6.36 -1.37
CA ARG A 276 -12.65 -6.04 -2.29
C ARG A 276 -12.90 -4.77 -3.10
N ALA A 277 -14.13 -4.54 -3.56
CA ALA A 277 -14.49 -3.32 -4.27
C ALA A 277 -14.42 -2.09 -3.35
N HIS A 278 -14.96 -2.16 -2.13
CA HIS A 278 -14.86 -1.05 -1.15
C HIS A 278 -13.41 -0.73 -0.79
N MET A 279 -12.59 -1.76 -0.55
CA MET A 279 -11.15 -1.62 -0.30
C MET A 279 -10.46 -0.93 -1.48
N ALA A 280 -10.69 -1.38 -2.72
CA ALA A 280 -10.10 -0.78 -3.91
C ALA A 280 -10.43 0.72 -4.03
N THR A 281 -11.70 1.09 -3.82
CA THR A 281 -12.12 2.50 -3.88
C THR A 281 -11.53 3.33 -2.74
N PHE A 282 -11.49 2.80 -1.52
CA PHE A 282 -10.85 3.46 -0.38
C PHE A 282 -9.36 3.74 -0.66
N PHE A 283 -8.59 2.74 -1.12
CA PHE A 283 -7.17 2.91 -1.40
C PHE A 283 -6.89 3.76 -2.63
N SER A 284 -7.72 3.70 -3.68
CA SER A 284 -7.62 4.62 -4.81
C SER A 284 -7.77 6.08 -4.36
N TYR A 285 -8.71 6.33 -3.46
CA TYR A 285 -8.93 7.66 -2.89
C TYR A 285 -7.80 8.09 -1.95
N LEU A 286 -7.26 7.16 -1.13
CA LEU A 286 -6.10 7.42 -0.28
C LEU A 286 -4.84 7.72 -1.11
N ALA A 287 -4.60 6.99 -2.20
CA ALA A 287 -3.50 7.28 -3.14
C ALA A 287 -3.65 8.66 -3.77
N PHE A 288 -4.86 9.02 -4.22
CA PHE A 288 -5.14 10.37 -4.73
C PHE A 288 -4.86 11.46 -3.67
N TRP A 289 -5.18 11.21 -2.40
CA TRP A 289 -4.84 12.12 -1.30
C TRP A 289 -3.33 12.35 -1.16
N GLN A 290 -2.53 11.29 -1.28
CA GLN A 290 -1.07 11.38 -1.25
C GLN A 290 -0.53 12.13 -2.46
N ASP A 291 -1.06 11.87 -3.66
CA ASP A 291 -0.69 12.61 -4.87
C ASP A 291 -0.97 14.11 -4.74
N VAL A 292 -2.09 14.48 -4.11
CA VAL A 292 -2.43 15.90 -3.85
C VAL A 292 -1.39 16.55 -2.95
N LEU A 293 -0.95 15.86 -1.89
CA LEU A 293 0.05 16.37 -0.95
C LEU A 293 1.44 16.51 -1.60
N ASP A 294 1.84 15.50 -2.37
CA ASP A 294 3.13 15.48 -3.07
C ASP A 294 3.23 16.60 -4.10
N ARG A 295 2.15 16.84 -4.86
CA ARG A 295 2.15 17.80 -5.96
C ARG A 295 1.76 19.22 -5.58
N CYS A 296 1.17 19.43 -4.40
CA CYS A 296 0.82 20.76 -3.94
C CYS A 296 2.07 21.57 -3.58
N ARG A 297 2.29 22.68 -4.30
CA ARG A 297 3.49 23.53 -4.11
C ARG A 297 3.37 24.50 -2.93
N SER A 298 2.15 24.75 -2.47
CA SER A 298 1.87 25.76 -1.44
C SER A 298 1.97 25.15 -0.04
N GLN A 299 2.96 25.59 0.75
CA GLN A 299 3.14 25.10 2.12
C GLN A 299 1.90 25.29 3.01
N PRO A 300 1.22 26.45 3.02
CA PRO A 300 -0.01 26.62 3.81
C PRO A 300 -1.13 25.65 3.42
N VAL A 301 -1.27 25.34 2.13
CA VAL A 301 -2.29 24.40 1.65
C VAL A 301 -1.94 22.97 2.07
N ARG A 302 -0.67 22.55 1.95
CA ARG A 302 -0.22 21.23 2.43
C ARG A 302 -0.48 21.05 3.92
N VAL A 303 -0.12 22.03 4.75
CA VAL A 303 -0.40 22.01 6.19
C VAL A 303 -1.90 21.90 6.44
N CYS A 304 -2.73 22.69 5.76
CA CYS A 304 -4.19 22.60 5.88
C CYS A 304 -4.74 21.21 5.52
N LEU A 305 -4.24 20.59 4.45
CA LEU A 305 -4.64 19.24 4.03
C LEU A 305 -4.25 18.18 5.07
N VAL A 306 -3.01 18.22 5.55
CA VAL A 306 -2.50 17.30 6.59
C VAL A 306 -3.27 17.47 7.90
N ASP A 307 -3.55 18.71 8.32
CA ASP A 307 -4.33 19.01 9.53
C ASP A 307 -5.77 18.48 9.45
N ASN A 308 -6.43 18.63 8.29
CA ASN A 308 -7.77 18.11 8.09
C ASN A 308 -7.79 16.58 7.99
N PHE A 309 -6.78 15.96 7.36
CA PHE A 309 -6.61 14.51 7.39
C PHE A 309 -6.47 14.00 8.83
N GLN A 310 -5.60 14.63 9.62
CA GLN A 310 -5.43 14.26 11.02
C GLN A 310 -6.73 14.40 11.80
N ALA A 311 -7.36 15.57 11.74
CA ALA A 311 -8.50 15.89 12.57
C ALA A 311 -9.73 15.05 12.21
N LEU A 312 -10.05 14.93 10.92
CA LEU A 312 -11.32 14.34 10.47
C LEU A 312 -11.24 12.84 10.21
N PHE A 313 -10.08 12.33 9.79
CA PHE A 313 -9.91 10.92 9.51
C PHE A 313 -9.22 10.19 10.66
N VAL A 314 -8.02 10.60 11.06
CA VAL A 314 -7.26 9.89 12.09
C VAL A 314 -7.93 10.00 13.48
N ARG A 315 -8.21 11.23 13.94
CA ARG A 315 -8.74 11.46 15.29
C ARG A 315 -10.22 11.14 15.44
N GLN A 316 -11.04 11.47 14.45
CA GLN A 316 -12.50 11.33 14.55
C GLN A 316 -13.04 9.96 14.12
N LEU A 317 -12.29 9.20 13.31
CA LEU A 317 -12.77 7.91 12.78
C LEU A 317 -11.85 6.76 13.11
N LEU A 318 -10.57 6.87 12.75
CA LEU A 318 -9.62 5.75 12.87
C LEU A 318 -9.34 5.39 14.34
N TYR A 319 -9.01 6.37 15.18
CA TYR A 319 -8.71 6.13 16.58
C TYR A 319 -9.93 5.65 17.40
N PRO A 320 -11.14 6.22 17.24
CA PRO A 320 -12.33 5.64 17.87
C PRO A 320 -12.61 4.20 17.42
N SER A 321 -12.33 3.85 16.16
CA SER A 321 -12.45 2.46 15.68
C SER A 321 -11.49 1.53 16.42
N LEU A 322 -10.26 1.99 16.69
CA LEU A 322 -9.26 1.29 17.50
C LEU A 322 -9.78 1.04 18.92
N LEU A 323 -10.29 2.07 19.59
CA LEU A 323 -10.82 1.97 20.96
C LEU A 323 -12.07 1.11 21.09
N GLN A 324 -12.93 1.12 20.07
CA GLN A 324 -14.15 0.30 20.04
C GLN A 324 -13.87 -1.14 19.63
N SER A 325 -12.70 -1.42 19.06
CA SER A 325 -12.35 -2.78 18.68
C SER A 325 -12.19 -3.65 19.91
N SER A 326 -12.81 -4.82 19.88
CA SER A 326 -12.67 -5.82 20.91
C SER A 326 -12.46 -7.19 20.28
N ASP A 327 -11.66 -8.00 20.94
CA ASP A 327 -11.38 -9.36 20.52
C ASP A 327 -12.59 -10.28 20.71
N THR A 328 -13.55 -9.88 21.54
CA THR A 328 -14.81 -10.60 21.78
C THR A 328 -15.85 -10.33 20.69
N ASP A 329 -15.87 -9.14 20.11
CA ASP A 329 -16.87 -8.75 19.12
C ASP A 329 -16.48 -9.24 17.73
N ALA A 330 -17.19 -10.25 17.21
CA ALA A 330 -17.32 -10.69 15.80
C ALA A 330 -16.22 -10.30 14.78
N GLY A 331 -14.94 -10.28 15.16
CA GLY A 331 -13.83 -9.87 14.29
C GLY A 331 -13.60 -8.36 14.16
N SER A 332 -13.99 -7.54 15.14
CA SER A 332 -13.77 -6.09 15.09
C SER A 332 -12.30 -5.68 15.23
N SER A 333 -11.55 -6.31 16.15
CA SER A 333 -10.09 -6.15 16.22
C SER A 333 -9.41 -6.63 14.93
N VAL A 334 -9.89 -7.74 14.36
CA VAL A 334 -9.39 -8.25 13.06
C VAL A 334 -9.58 -7.21 11.96
N ALA A 335 -10.76 -6.59 11.87
CA ALA A 335 -11.05 -5.54 10.89
C ALA A 335 -10.07 -4.36 11.01
N VAL A 336 -9.96 -3.77 12.21
CA VAL A 336 -9.11 -2.59 12.45
C VAL A 336 -7.64 -2.89 12.18
N LEU A 337 -7.11 -4.01 12.67
CA LEU A 337 -5.71 -4.40 12.45
C LEU A 337 -5.44 -4.66 10.96
N THR A 338 -6.37 -5.30 10.25
CA THR A 338 -6.25 -5.59 8.82
C THR A 338 -6.27 -4.31 7.98
N TYR A 339 -7.16 -3.37 8.28
CA TYR A 339 -7.22 -2.09 7.57
C TYR A 339 -6.01 -1.21 7.86
N LEU A 340 -5.58 -1.12 9.13
CA LEU A 340 -4.35 -0.39 9.49
C LEU A 340 -3.13 -0.96 8.77
N ARG A 341 -3.02 -2.29 8.70
CA ARG A 341 -1.95 -2.96 7.96
C ARG A 341 -1.98 -2.53 6.49
N ALA A 342 -3.12 -2.69 5.82
CA ALA A 342 -3.25 -2.34 4.41
C ALA A 342 -3.00 -0.84 4.15
N MET A 343 -3.40 0.04 5.08
CA MET A 343 -3.08 1.46 5.04
C MET A 343 -1.57 1.70 5.12
N PHE A 344 -0.86 1.12 6.08
CA PHE A 344 0.60 1.30 6.20
C PHE A 344 1.40 0.62 5.08
N GLU A 345 0.82 -0.35 4.38
CA GLU A 345 1.39 -0.90 3.14
C GLU A 345 1.28 0.08 1.95
N CYS A 346 0.24 0.91 1.91
CA CYS A 346 -0.06 1.84 0.81
C CYS A 346 0.36 3.30 1.06
N LEU A 347 0.67 3.66 2.31
CA LEU A 347 1.11 5.00 2.67
C LEU A 347 2.61 5.17 2.38
N ASP A 348 2.93 6.13 1.52
CA ASP A 348 4.29 6.50 1.11
C ASP A 348 4.63 7.95 1.46
N TYR A 349 3.64 8.82 1.72
CA TYR A 349 3.90 10.25 2.02
C TYR A 349 4.38 10.45 3.49
N PRO A 350 5.63 10.91 3.73
CA PRO A 350 6.25 10.87 5.06
C PRO A 350 5.50 11.66 6.15
N ASP A 351 4.95 12.84 5.84
CA ASP A 351 4.28 13.64 6.89
C ASP A 351 2.97 12.99 7.33
N VAL A 352 2.24 12.33 6.43
CA VAL A 352 0.97 11.63 6.74
C VAL A 352 1.26 10.41 7.61
N ILE A 353 2.28 9.63 7.25
CA ILE A 353 2.75 8.50 8.04
C ILE A 353 3.17 8.98 9.43
N CYS A 354 4.09 9.94 9.49
CA CYS A 354 4.65 10.45 10.73
C CYS A 354 3.55 11.00 11.64
N MET A 355 2.64 11.81 11.11
CA MET A 355 1.52 12.36 11.88
C MET A 355 0.54 11.28 12.35
N THR A 356 0.22 10.30 11.51
CA THR A 356 -0.69 9.20 11.87
C THR A 356 -0.09 8.36 12.99
N LEU A 357 1.17 7.95 12.86
CA LEU A 357 1.88 7.15 13.86
C LEU A 357 2.16 7.94 15.15
N THR A 358 2.52 9.22 15.03
CA THR A 358 2.71 10.11 16.19
C THR A 358 1.46 10.17 17.04
N TYR A 359 0.28 10.27 16.42
CA TYR A 359 -0.97 10.24 17.16
C TYR A 359 -1.30 8.83 17.66
N LEU A 360 -1.36 7.82 16.79
CA LEU A 360 -1.80 6.47 17.17
C LEU A 360 -0.89 5.77 18.20
N LEU A 361 0.42 6.09 18.24
CA LEU A 361 1.37 5.58 19.22
C LEU A 361 1.63 6.55 20.38
N ASN A 362 0.93 7.69 20.44
CA ASN A 362 1.08 8.72 21.46
C ASN A 362 2.54 9.22 21.62
N LEU A 363 3.21 9.51 20.50
CA LEU A 363 4.61 9.95 20.51
C LEU A 363 4.74 11.43 20.87
N PRO A 364 5.84 11.84 21.55
CA PRO A 364 6.08 13.23 21.86
C PRO A 364 6.29 14.03 20.56
N SER A 365 5.36 14.94 20.25
CA SER A 365 5.47 15.87 19.13
C SER A 365 5.94 17.24 19.61
N ALA A 366 6.88 17.86 18.87
CA ALA A 366 7.30 19.24 19.12
C ALA A 366 6.13 20.25 18.98
N ASP A 367 5.07 19.87 18.26
CA ASP A 367 3.94 20.72 17.89
C ASP A 367 2.66 20.45 18.73
N GLN A 368 2.76 19.83 19.91
CA GLN A 368 1.62 19.61 20.82
C GLN A 368 0.80 20.90 21.12
N ASN A 369 1.39 22.09 20.92
CA ASN A 369 0.72 23.38 21.07
C ASN A 369 -0.21 23.78 19.91
N ARG A 370 -0.15 23.16 18.71
CA ARG A 370 -1.04 23.48 17.59
C ARG A 370 -2.38 22.74 17.62
N ALA A 371 -2.40 21.54 18.22
CA ALA A 371 -3.60 20.70 18.32
C ALA A 371 -4.69 21.28 19.25
N LEU A 372 -4.32 22.18 20.15
CA LEU A 372 -5.21 22.81 21.14
C LEU A 372 -6.11 23.93 20.57
N ALA A 373 -6.08 24.20 19.27
CA ALA A 373 -6.76 25.36 18.67
C ALA A 373 -8.16 25.10 18.09
N ARG A 374 -8.71 23.86 18.14
CA ARG A 374 -10.09 23.56 17.74
C ARG A 374 -10.89 23.02 18.95
N PRO A 375 -11.76 23.83 19.59
CA PRO A 375 -12.34 23.48 20.90
C PRO A 375 -13.53 22.49 20.93
N ASP A 376 -14.02 21.96 19.81
CA ASP A 376 -15.41 21.47 19.76
C ASP A 376 -15.62 19.97 19.48
N ALA A 377 -14.71 19.10 19.91
CA ALA A 377 -15.03 17.67 20.05
C ALA A 377 -14.47 17.16 21.37
N GLU A 378 -15.12 16.20 22.01
CA GLU A 378 -14.51 15.37 23.05
C GLU A 378 -13.35 14.59 22.40
N ILE A 379 -12.19 15.23 22.26
CA ILE A 379 -11.03 14.65 21.58
C ILE A 379 -10.54 13.51 22.46
N MET A 380 -10.78 12.28 22.04
CA MET A 380 -10.21 11.11 22.69
C MET A 380 -8.68 11.15 22.48
N GLU A 381 -7.91 11.15 23.56
CA GLU A 381 -6.44 11.12 23.47
C GLU A 381 -5.90 9.68 23.63
N PRO A 382 -4.86 9.30 22.89
CA PRO A 382 -4.20 7.98 22.95
C PRO A 382 -3.27 7.82 24.16
N SER A 383 -3.48 8.60 25.22
CA SER A 383 -2.66 8.55 26.43
C SER A 383 -2.94 7.33 27.31
N LEU A 384 -4.18 6.81 27.27
CA LEU A 384 -4.60 5.66 28.08
C LEU A 384 -4.50 4.32 27.34
N PHE A 385 -4.74 4.33 26.03
CA PHE A 385 -4.70 3.15 25.19
C PHE A 385 -4.32 3.57 23.78
N ASN A 386 -3.19 3.06 23.30
CA ASN A 386 -2.64 3.40 21.99
C ASN A 386 -2.55 2.15 21.09
N LEU A 387 -2.05 2.33 19.87
CA LEU A 387 -1.90 1.24 18.91
C LEU A 387 -0.93 0.14 19.39
N ALA A 388 0.12 0.48 20.12
CA ALA A 388 1.04 -0.51 20.69
C ALA A 388 0.33 -1.40 21.72
N ASP A 389 -0.52 -0.82 22.57
CA ASP A 389 -1.31 -1.56 23.55
C ASP A 389 -2.28 -2.53 22.86
N LEU A 390 -3.02 -2.06 21.84
CA LEU A 390 -3.90 -2.92 21.06
C LEU A 390 -3.14 -4.06 20.40
N MET A 391 -2.00 -3.76 19.76
CA MET A 391 -1.19 -4.77 19.08
C MET A 391 -0.67 -5.82 20.06
N LEU A 392 -0.10 -5.40 21.20
CA LEU A 392 0.40 -6.31 22.22
C LEU A 392 -0.70 -7.21 22.78
N GLN A 393 -1.87 -6.62 23.10
CA GLN A 393 -3.03 -7.39 23.56
C GLN A 393 -3.52 -8.37 22.49
N SER A 394 -3.54 -7.94 21.23
CA SER A 394 -4.01 -8.75 20.10
C SER A 394 -3.07 -9.89 19.74
N ILE A 395 -1.74 -9.72 19.87
CA ILE A 395 -0.79 -10.84 19.70
C ILE A 395 -0.93 -11.87 20.83
N MET A 396 -1.43 -11.46 22.00
CA MET A 396 -1.70 -12.35 23.14
C MET A 396 -3.12 -12.93 23.14
N SER A 397 -3.89 -12.69 22.09
CA SER A 397 -5.27 -13.16 21.97
C SER A 397 -5.35 -14.69 21.94
N GLU A 398 -6.45 -15.23 22.47
CA GLU A 398 -6.80 -16.65 22.32
C GLU A 398 -7.35 -16.98 20.92
N LYS A 399 -7.76 -15.97 20.14
CA LYS A 399 -8.31 -16.11 18.79
C LYS A 399 -7.21 -16.00 17.73
N ASP A 400 -7.09 -17.02 16.90
CA ASP A 400 -6.06 -17.10 15.87
C ASP A 400 -6.14 -15.96 14.84
N GLN A 401 -7.35 -15.57 14.41
CA GLN A 401 -7.53 -14.46 13.46
C GLN A 401 -7.00 -13.12 14.00
N THR A 402 -7.24 -12.83 15.29
CA THR A 402 -6.78 -11.59 15.93
C THR A 402 -5.26 -11.59 16.07
N THR A 403 -4.70 -12.70 16.54
CA THR A 403 -3.24 -12.89 16.64
C THR A 403 -2.57 -12.76 15.27
N TYR A 404 -3.11 -13.42 14.25
CA TYR A 404 -2.63 -13.32 12.87
C TYR A 404 -2.65 -11.86 12.39
N ALA A 405 -3.78 -11.16 12.49
CA ALA A 405 -3.90 -9.78 12.01
C ALA A 405 -2.89 -8.85 12.71
N ALA A 406 -2.67 -9.04 14.02
CA ALA A 406 -1.71 -8.26 14.80
C ALA A 406 -0.25 -8.53 14.38
N LEU A 407 0.13 -9.80 14.18
CA LEU A 407 1.46 -10.18 13.70
C LEU A 407 1.74 -9.68 12.28
N ARG A 408 0.73 -9.69 11.40
CA ARG A 408 0.83 -9.11 10.05
C ARG A 408 1.03 -7.59 10.10
N LEU A 409 0.31 -6.90 10.97
CA LEU A 409 0.49 -5.46 11.19
C LEU A 409 1.89 -5.17 11.75
N LEU A 410 2.35 -5.92 12.76
CA LEU A 410 3.69 -5.79 13.33
C LEU A 410 4.78 -5.94 12.25
N SER A 411 4.70 -7.00 11.45
CA SER A 411 5.64 -7.25 10.35
C SER A 411 5.65 -6.10 9.36
N THR A 412 4.47 -5.58 8.99
CA THR A 412 4.34 -4.43 8.08
C THR A 412 4.98 -3.18 8.65
N MET A 413 4.72 -2.87 9.93
CA MET A 413 5.29 -1.71 10.60
C MET A 413 6.82 -1.81 10.69
N ILE A 414 7.37 -2.98 11.01
CA ILE A 414 8.84 -3.20 11.02
C ILE A 414 9.42 -3.07 9.61
N ALA A 415 8.75 -3.60 8.58
CA ALA A 415 9.27 -3.57 7.22
C ALA A 415 9.19 -2.18 6.57
N LYS A 416 8.12 -1.42 6.81
CA LYS A 416 7.82 -0.17 6.10
C LYS A 416 8.01 1.09 6.95
N GLN A 417 7.81 1.00 8.27
CA GLN A 417 7.71 2.17 9.18
C GLN A 417 8.77 2.14 10.29
N ARG A 418 9.97 1.64 9.97
CA ARG A 418 11.10 1.38 10.89
C ARG A 418 11.37 2.50 11.89
N SER A 419 11.54 3.73 11.40
CA SER A 419 11.88 4.89 12.23
C SER A 419 10.87 5.20 13.33
N SER A 420 9.62 4.82 13.12
CA SER A 420 8.52 5.04 14.06
C SER A 420 8.22 3.82 14.92
N VAL A 421 8.86 2.67 14.68
CA VAL A 421 8.74 1.43 15.47
C VAL A 421 9.82 1.33 16.54
N TRP A 422 11.05 1.72 16.19
CA TRP A 422 12.19 1.68 17.10
C TRP A 422 12.07 2.76 18.19
N GLY A 423 12.05 2.33 19.45
CA GLY A 423 11.94 3.19 20.63
C GLY A 423 10.50 3.51 21.04
N THR A 424 9.50 2.95 20.34
CA THR A 424 8.08 3.21 20.57
C THR A 424 7.34 1.91 20.81
N LEU A 425 7.12 1.12 19.75
CA LEU A 425 6.52 -0.21 19.78
C LEU A 425 7.54 -1.23 20.29
N ILE A 426 8.79 -1.12 19.81
CA ILE A 426 9.89 -1.99 20.22
C ILE A 426 10.91 -1.16 20.98
N GLN A 427 11.16 -1.52 22.22
CA GLN A 427 12.11 -0.86 23.09
C GLN A 427 13.54 -1.24 22.69
N VAL A 428 14.27 -0.25 22.20
CA VAL A 428 15.66 -0.40 21.74
C VAL A 428 16.59 0.61 22.39
N GLN A 429 17.88 0.28 22.43
CA GLN A 429 18.96 1.15 22.88
C GLN A 429 20.05 1.23 21.81
N ARG A 430 20.78 2.34 21.79
CA ARG A 430 21.98 2.47 20.95
C ARG A 430 23.16 1.76 21.65
N PRO A 431 23.79 0.78 21.00
CA PRO A 431 24.89 0.03 21.57
C PRO A 431 26.14 0.91 21.73
N THR A 432 26.92 0.67 22.78
CA THR A 432 28.07 1.51 23.18
C THR A 432 29.40 1.15 22.50
N GLY A 433 29.44 0.09 21.69
CA GLY A 433 30.63 -0.38 20.96
C GLY A 433 30.26 -1.22 19.73
N PRO A 434 31.21 -1.61 18.86
CA PRO A 434 30.94 -2.47 17.69
C PRO A 434 30.40 -3.84 18.10
N SER A 435 29.78 -4.58 17.17
CA SER A 435 29.46 -5.98 17.43
C SER A 435 30.77 -6.74 17.61
N GLY A 436 30.91 -7.47 18.72
CA GLY A 436 32.10 -8.28 19.01
C GLY A 436 32.11 -9.62 18.26
N ARG A 437 31.14 -9.85 17.38
CA ARG A 437 30.90 -11.14 16.72
C ARG A 437 32.04 -11.48 15.77
N THR A 438 32.65 -12.63 15.96
CA THR A 438 33.77 -13.11 15.12
C THR A 438 33.27 -14.11 14.07
N CYS A 439 34.06 -14.37 13.01
CA CYS A 439 33.75 -15.42 12.04
C CYS A 439 33.61 -16.80 12.69
N GLY A 440 34.45 -17.09 13.69
CA GLY A 440 34.34 -18.33 14.48
C GLY A 440 33.05 -18.41 15.30
N ALA A 441 32.56 -17.28 15.82
CA ALA A 441 31.26 -17.21 16.51
C ALA A 441 30.08 -17.44 15.56
N LEU A 442 30.11 -16.80 14.38
CA LEU A 442 29.12 -16.99 13.32
C LEU A 442 29.02 -18.46 12.90
N GLU A 443 30.17 -19.14 12.73
CA GLU A 443 30.21 -20.56 12.38
C GLU A 443 29.54 -21.41 13.47
N VAL A 444 29.86 -21.18 14.75
CA VAL A 444 29.24 -21.89 15.88
C VAL A 444 27.73 -21.65 15.90
N GLU A 445 27.28 -20.41 15.78
CA GLU A 445 25.85 -20.07 15.78
C GLU A 445 25.11 -20.75 14.64
N THR A 446 25.61 -20.61 13.42
CA THR A 446 25.04 -21.22 12.21
C THR A 446 24.97 -22.74 12.35
N GLN A 447 26.05 -23.36 12.84
CA GLN A 447 26.11 -24.80 13.06
C GLN A 447 25.10 -25.26 14.11
N ARG A 448 24.90 -24.50 15.20
CA ARG A 448 23.95 -24.83 16.27
C ARG A 448 22.50 -24.75 15.79
N TYR A 449 22.12 -23.70 15.08
CA TYR A 449 20.78 -23.63 14.49
C TYR A 449 20.57 -24.72 13.43
N MET A 450 21.58 -25.02 12.61
CA MET A 450 21.50 -26.11 11.64
C MET A 450 21.33 -27.48 12.33
N GLN A 451 21.96 -27.71 13.48
CA GLN A 451 21.74 -28.94 14.28
C GLN A 451 20.29 -29.10 14.71
N LEU A 452 19.61 -28.01 15.12
CA LEU A 452 18.17 -28.06 15.45
C LEU A 452 17.33 -28.47 14.24
N ALA A 453 17.62 -27.93 13.06
CA ALA A 453 16.91 -28.29 11.84
C ALA A 453 17.15 -29.76 11.42
N GLN A 454 18.34 -30.30 11.67
CA GLN A 454 18.69 -31.70 11.35
C GLN A 454 17.94 -32.73 12.20
N VAL A 455 17.51 -32.36 13.41
CA VAL A 455 16.67 -33.22 14.26
C VAL A 455 15.27 -33.41 13.65
N LEU A 456 14.81 -32.46 12.85
CA LEU A 456 13.49 -32.49 12.23
C LEU A 456 13.54 -33.30 10.91
N PRO A 457 12.81 -34.42 10.80
CA PRO A 457 12.76 -35.26 9.58
C PRO A 457 12.51 -34.47 8.29
N ARG A 458 13.17 -34.85 7.16
CA ARG A 458 12.98 -34.24 5.83
C ARG A 458 13.08 -35.27 4.69
N SER A 459 12.45 -34.97 3.56
CA SER A 459 12.67 -35.68 2.28
C SER A 459 14.01 -35.31 1.61
N GLU A 460 14.57 -36.18 0.77
CA GLU A 460 15.84 -35.93 0.06
C GLU A 460 15.73 -34.68 -0.85
N GLY A 461 16.57 -33.65 -0.64
CA GLY A 461 16.54 -32.42 -1.45
C GLY A 461 17.08 -31.13 -0.81
N TRP A 462 17.82 -31.22 0.30
CA TRP A 462 18.28 -30.08 1.14
C TRP A 462 18.85 -28.87 0.35
N GLY A 463 19.65 -29.10 -0.69
CA GLY A 463 20.40 -28.02 -1.35
C GLY A 463 19.56 -27.03 -2.16
N VAL A 464 18.46 -27.44 -2.79
CA VAL A 464 17.70 -26.56 -3.71
C VAL A 464 16.78 -25.62 -2.94
N GLY A 465 16.08 -26.12 -1.93
CA GLY A 465 15.19 -25.28 -1.10
C GLY A 465 15.95 -24.24 -0.29
N PHE A 466 17.06 -24.62 0.32
CA PHE A 466 17.88 -23.70 1.12
C PHE A 466 18.53 -22.60 0.27
N ALA A 467 18.94 -22.90 -0.97
CA ALA A 467 19.48 -21.90 -1.89
C ALA A 467 18.46 -20.80 -2.23
N SER A 468 17.20 -21.17 -2.47
CA SER A 468 16.11 -20.19 -2.70
C SER A 468 15.92 -19.26 -1.49
N ILE A 469 15.95 -19.82 -0.28
CA ILE A 469 15.84 -19.03 0.96
C ILE A 469 17.00 -18.03 1.08
N LEU A 470 18.23 -18.46 0.74
CA LEU A 470 19.39 -17.57 0.74
C LEU A 470 19.23 -16.41 -0.26
N GLU A 471 18.72 -16.68 -1.46
CA GLU A 471 18.44 -15.66 -2.48
C GLU A 471 17.37 -14.67 -2.01
N ASP A 472 16.25 -15.14 -1.47
CA ASP A 472 15.16 -14.29 -0.97
C ASP A 472 15.65 -13.36 0.16
N VAL A 473 16.40 -13.91 1.12
CA VAL A 473 16.98 -13.13 2.23
C VAL A 473 18.01 -12.11 1.72
N HIS A 474 18.80 -12.49 0.71
CA HIS A 474 19.79 -11.59 0.09
C HIS A 474 19.12 -10.40 -0.58
N ASP A 475 18.05 -10.64 -1.33
CA ASP A 475 17.29 -9.58 -2.00
C ASP A 475 16.65 -8.61 -0.99
N VAL A 476 16.10 -9.12 0.12
CA VAL A 476 15.50 -8.28 1.17
C VAL A 476 16.55 -7.38 1.84
N ILE A 477 17.72 -7.93 2.20
CA ILE A 477 18.77 -7.17 2.91
C ILE A 477 19.43 -6.13 1.97
N ASN A 478 19.71 -6.51 0.72
CA ASN A 478 20.35 -5.60 -0.25
C ASN A 478 19.50 -4.40 -0.66
N GLN A 479 18.16 -4.49 -0.55
CA GLN A 479 17.27 -3.38 -0.87
C GLN A 479 17.30 -2.26 0.18
N THR A 480 18.12 -2.36 1.23
CA THR A 480 18.17 -1.40 2.34
C THR A 480 19.44 -0.53 2.32
N ASP A 481 19.28 0.78 2.11
CA ASP A 481 20.37 1.78 2.14
C ASP A 481 20.61 2.36 3.57
N HIS A 482 20.33 1.59 4.62
CA HIS A 482 20.32 2.09 5.99
C HIS A 482 21.63 1.83 6.75
N GLU A 483 21.90 2.64 7.78
CA GLU A 483 23.03 2.41 8.69
C GLU A 483 22.81 1.12 9.46
N ALA A 484 23.75 0.18 9.36
CA ALA A 484 23.61 -1.12 10.00
C ALA A 484 23.90 -1.05 11.51
N ASN A 485 23.23 -1.92 12.28
CA ASN A 485 23.55 -2.22 13.68
C ASN A 485 23.50 -1.00 14.63
N VAL A 486 22.60 -0.06 14.35
CA VAL A 486 22.30 1.18 15.12
C VAL A 486 21.58 0.88 16.44
N TYR A 487 20.78 -0.18 16.48
CA TYR A 487 19.91 -0.52 17.60
C TYR A 487 20.20 -1.91 18.14
N SER A 488 19.92 -2.10 19.44
CA SER A 488 19.88 -3.40 20.12
C SER A 488 18.66 -3.45 21.02
N PHE A 489 18.07 -4.63 21.21
CA PHE A 489 16.91 -4.78 22.09
C PHE A 489 17.25 -4.45 23.55
N LEU A 490 16.28 -3.90 24.27
CA LEU A 490 16.32 -3.93 25.72
C LEU A 490 16.02 -5.36 26.22
N PRO A 491 16.66 -5.85 27.30
CA PRO A 491 16.50 -7.23 27.80
C PRO A 491 15.07 -7.65 28.18
N GLU A 492 14.13 -6.72 28.24
CA GLU A 492 12.78 -6.88 28.79
C GLU A 492 11.71 -6.24 27.90
N ASP A 493 11.95 -6.21 26.59
CA ASP A 493 10.99 -5.73 25.60
C ASP A 493 9.70 -6.57 25.59
N SER A 494 8.54 -5.89 25.60
CA SER A 494 7.23 -6.54 25.67
C SER A 494 6.90 -7.31 24.40
N VAL A 495 7.19 -6.74 23.22
CA VAL A 495 6.94 -7.41 21.94
C VAL A 495 7.75 -8.69 21.85
N MET A 496 9.05 -8.65 22.15
CA MET A 496 9.90 -9.84 22.13
C MET A 496 9.44 -10.91 23.12
N ARG A 497 9.06 -10.55 24.35
CA ARG A 497 8.50 -11.52 25.31
C ARG A 497 7.23 -12.18 24.77
N THR A 498 6.36 -11.40 24.15
CA THR A 498 5.13 -11.91 23.56
C THR A 498 5.40 -12.83 22.38
N LEU A 499 6.34 -12.49 21.49
CA LEU A 499 6.76 -13.36 20.38
C LEU A 499 7.37 -14.68 20.90
N TYR A 500 8.20 -14.64 21.95
CA TYR A 500 8.70 -15.87 22.59
C TYR A 500 7.58 -16.68 23.23
N GLY A 501 6.56 -16.02 23.81
CA GLY A 501 5.37 -16.68 24.32
C GLY A 501 4.63 -17.46 23.23
N GLN A 502 4.38 -16.81 22.09
CA GLN A 502 3.73 -17.44 20.94
C GLN A 502 4.57 -18.56 20.33
N LEU A 503 5.90 -18.40 20.27
CA LEU A 503 6.80 -19.47 19.82
C LEU A 503 6.79 -20.68 20.78
N ARG A 504 6.55 -20.51 22.08
CA ARG A 504 6.50 -21.67 23.00
C ARG A 504 5.29 -22.56 22.77
N THR A 505 4.21 -22.04 22.22
CA THR A 505 2.98 -22.79 21.89
C THR A 505 2.90 -23.18 20.41
N PHE A 506 4.01 -23.05 19.68
CA PHE A 506 4.08 -23.21 18.22
C PHE A 506 3.39 -24.46 17.68
N LEU A 507 3.60 -25.63 18.30
CA LEU A 507 3.01 -26.89 17.80
C LEU A 507 1.47 -26.93 17.92
N THR A 508 0.87 -26.02 18.68
CA THR A 508 -0.58 -25.94 18.96
C THR A 508 -1.27 -24.69 18.41
N ASN A 509 -0.53 -23.64 18.05
CA ASN A 509 -1.09 -22.44 17.42
C ASN A 509 -1.66 -22.78 16.03
N GLY A 510 -2.61 -21.97 15.53
CA GLY A 510 -3.02 -21.97 14.13
C GLY A 510 -1.83 -21.90 13.17
N VAL A 511 -1.90 -22.61 12.05
CA VAL A 511 -0.79 -22.66 11.08
C VAL A 511 -0.54 -21.29 10.45
N ASP A 512 -1.60 -20.54 10.15
CA ASP A 512 -1.53 -19.16 9.68
C ASP A 512 -0.90 -18.22 10.71
N VAL A 513 -1.24 -18.37 11.99
CA VAL A 513 -0.59 -17.65 13.10
C VAL A 513 0.91 -17.92 13.11
N ASN A 514 1.33 -19.19 13.00
CA ASN A 514 2.74 -19.54 12.96
C ASN A 514 3.45 -18.99 11.71
N LEU A 515 2.80 -18.97 10.55
CA LEU A 515 3.35 -18.34 9.34
C LEU A 515 3.53 -16.81 9.54
N ALA A 516 2.56 -16.14 10.18
CA ALA A 516 2.68 -14.72 10.50
C ALA A 516 3.72 -14.44 11.59
N LEU A 517 3.85 -15.33 12.58
CA LEU A 517 4.81 -15.24 13.68
C LEU A 517 6.25 -15.39 13.19
N THR A 518 6.51 -16.41 12.37
CA THR A 518 7.82 -16.65 11.77
C THR A 518 8.21 -15.49 10.87
N GLN A 519 7.28 -14.99 10.04
CA GLN A 519 7.51 -13.76 9.27
C GLN A 519 7.86 -12.57 10.17
N ALA A 520 7.15 -12.35 11.28
CA ALA A 520 7.45 -11.24 12.19
C ALA A 520 8.87 -11.33 12.76
N VAL A 521 9.29 -12.52 13.20
CA VAL A 521 10.64 -12.75 13.74
C VAL A 521 11.71 -12.60 12.65
N VAL A 522 11.48 -13.11 11.45
CA VAL A 522 12.42 -12.95 10.33
C VAL A 522 12.49 -11.51 9.86
N THR A 523 11.39 -10.76 9.88
CA THR A 523 11.37 -9.34 9.54
C THR A 523 12.21 -8.53 10.54
N LEU A 524 12.19 -8.89 11.83
CA LEU A 524 13.12 -8.34 12.82
C LEU A 524 14.57 -8.72 12.49
N ALA A 525 14.83 -9.99 12.23
CA ALA A 525 16.17 -10.50 11.97
C ALA A 525 16.80 -9.94 10.68
N THR A 526 16.01 -9.65 9.66
CA THR A 526 16.46 -9.07 8.37
C THR A 526 16.63 -7.55 8.43
N SER A 527 16.14 -6.88 9.47
CA SER A 527 16.32 -5.43 9.65
C SER A 527 17.78 -5.09 9.92
N VAL A 528 18.47 -4.46 8.96
CA VAL A 528 19.90 -4.11 9.06
C VAL A 528 20.21 -3.17 10.22
N GLU A 529 19.27 -2.31 10.61
CA GLU A 529 19.44 -1.34 11.70
C GLU A 529 19.53 -2.01 13.09
N LEU A 530 19.06 -3.26 13.22
CA LEU A 530 18.98 -3.99 14.47
C LEU A 530 20.08 -5.05 14.56
N ARG A 531 20.78 -5.07 15.70
CA ARG A 531 21.77 -6.11 16.04
C ARG A 531 21.11 -7.43 16.39
N LEU A 532 21.75 -8.52 15.97
CA LEU A 532 21.30 -9.89 16.30
C LEU A 532 21.74 -10.35 17.70
N ASP A 533 22.77 -9.71 18.25
CA ASP A 533 23.39 -10.08 19.54
C ASP A 533 22.39 -10.04 20.70
N GLY A 534 22.43 -11.07 21.54
CA GLY A 534 21.65 -11.16 22.79
C GLY A 534 20.21 -11.66 22.64
N TRP A 535 19.73 -11.93 21.42
CA TRP A 535 18.38 -12.48 21.20
C TRP A 535 18.36 -13.60 20.16
N LEU A 536 19.02 -13.41 19.00
CA LEU A 536 19.19 -14.39 17.93
C LEU A 536 20.62 -14.95 17.89
N ALA A 537 21.62 -14.08 18.06
CA ALA A 537 23.04 -14.41 18.17
C ALA A 537 23.50 -14.29 19.64
N MET A 538 24.70 -14.80 19.95
CA MET A 538 25.24 -14.76 21.31
C MET A 538 25.41 -13.32 21.81
N SER A 539 25.45 -13.14 23.13
CA SER A 539 25.71 -11.83 23.72
C SER A 539 27.14 -11.40 23.45
N PRO A 540 27.44 -10.09 23.33
CA PRO A 540 28.80 -9.62 23.03
C PRO A 540 29.87 -10.09 24.03
N SER A 541 29.50 -10.28 25.30
CA SER A 541 30.38 -10.83 26.34
C SER A 541 30.78 -12.29 26.12
N GLY A 542 29.97 -13.05 25.37
CA GLY A 542 30.22 -14.46 25.08
C GLY A 542 31.24 -14.68 23.96
N TYR A 543 31.59 -13.63 23.20
CA TYR A 543 32.59 -13.73 22.13
C TYR A 543 34.04 -13.67 22.64
N GLU A 544 34.26 -13.22 23.88
CA GLU A 544 35.59 -13.17 24.48
C GLU A 544 36.06 -14.59 24.86
N VAL A 545 37.11 -15.06 24.20
CA VAL A 545 37.73 -16.36 24.47
C VAL A 545 38.96 -16.14 25.37
N PRO A 546 39.02 -16.73 26.59
CA PRO A 546 40.21 -16.65 27.43
C PRO A 546 41.45 -17.21 26.70
N GLU A 547 42.58 -16.50 26.75
CA GLU A 547 43.83 -16.84 26.03
C GLU A 547 44.31 -18.29 26.28
N ASP A 548 43.91 -18.90 27.40
CA ASP A 548 44.33 -20.21 27.86
C ASP A 548 43.57 -21.41 27.26
N THR A 549 42.49 -21.20 26.50
CA THR A 549 41.74 -22.32 25.87
C THR A 549 42.42 -22.90 24.61
N ASN A 550 43.57 -22.36 24.20
CA ASN A 550 44.40 -22.85 23.11
C ASN A 550 45.05 -24.24 23.33
N ALA A 551 44.75 -24.93 24.42
CA ALA A 551 45.20 -26.31 24.62
C ALA A 551 44.36 -27.37 23.87
N GLY A 552 43.24 -26.99 23.24
CA GLY A 552 42.25 -27.94 22.70
C GLY A 552 42.29 -28.23 21.20
N SER A 553 42.82 -27.33 20.35
CA SER A 553 43.03 -27.66 18.93
C SER A 553 44.40 -28.31 18.72
N ALA A 554 44.52 -29.54 19.24
CA ALA A 554 45.56 -30.49 18.84
C ALA A 554 45.44 -30.92 17.36
N ALA A 555 44.43 -30.39 16.63
CA ALA A 555 44.34 -30.40 15.18
C ALA A 555 44.93 -29.10 14.58
N ALA A 556 46.09 -28.66 15.09
CA ALA A 556 47.05 -27.87 14.34
C ALA A 556 47.49 -28.72 13.14
N SER A 557 46.62 -28.67 12.14
CA SER A 557 46.61 -29.41 10.91
C SER A 557 47.99 -29.45 10.27
N THR A 558 48.33 -30.61 9.73
CA THR A 558 49.57 -30.91 9.01
C THR A 558 49.92 -29.85 7.97
N TRP A 559 48.92 -29.14 7.41
CA TRP A 559 49.11 -28.04 6.47
C TRP A 559 49.72 -26.77 7.07
N ARG A 560 49.66 -26.53 8.39
CA ARG A 560 50.34 -25.40 9.05
C ARG A 560 51.85 -25.41 8.82
N THR A 561 52.43 -26.60 8.61
CA THR A 561 53.85 -26.75 8.24
C THR A 561 54.17 -26.31 6.81
N HIS A 562 53.16 -26.03 5.98
CA HIS A 562 53.29 -25.54 4.60
C HIS A 562 53.02 -24.02 4.47
N VAL A 563 52.71 -23.32 5.56
CA VAL A 563 52.55 -21.86 5.55
C VAL A 563 53.92 -21.21 5.41
N HIS A 564 54.07 -20.28 4.46
CA HIS A 564 55.33 -19.58 4.27
C HIS A 564 55.62 -18.69 5.49
N PRO A 565 56.88 -18.53 5.95
CA PRO A 565 57.22 -17.67 7.09
C PRO A 565 56.70 -16.24 6.98
N ASP A 566 56.59 -15.73 5.75
CA ASP A 566 56.08 -14.39 5.45
C ASP A 566 54.55 -14.27 5.62
N GLU A 567 53.81 -15.38 5.55
CA GLU A 567 52.35 -15.45 5.72
C GLU A 567 51.95 -15.83 7.16
N GLU A 568 52.89 -16.33 7.96
CA GLU A 568 52.61 -16.80 9.32
C GLU A 568 52.20 -15.65 10.25
N ALA A 569 52.74 -14.46 10.04
CA ALA A 569 52.33 -13.25 10.77
C ALA A 569 50.87 -12.87 10.44
N ALA A 570 50.48 -12.92 9.17
CA ALA A 570 49.10 -12.65 8.74
C ALA A 570 48.12 -13.71 9.25
N PHE A 571 48.52 -14.99 9.23
CA PHE A 571 47.71 -16.06 9.78
C PHE A 571 47.49 -15.93 11.30
N ARG A 572 48.53 -15.59 12.06
CA ARG A 572 48.42 -15.30 13.50
C ARG A 572 47.56 -14.08 13.78
N ALA A 573 47.59 -13.07 12.91
CA ALA A 573 46.72 -11.91 13.02
C ALA A 573 45.24 -12.27 12.81
N LEU A 574 44.93 -13.23 11.93
CA LEU A 574 43.57 -13.73 11.67
C LEU A 574 43.04 -14.70 12.74
N GLU A 575 43.93 -15.42 13.44
CA GLU A 575 43.57 -16.47 14.39
C GLU A 575 42.48 -16.07 15.41
N PRO A 576 42.48 -14.85 16.02
CA PRO A 576 41.42 -14.41 16.92
C PRO A 576 40.01 -14.38 16.28
N SER A 577 39.90 -13.99 15.00
CA SER A 577 38.61 -13.91 14.29
C SER A 577 38.00 -15.27 13.96
N TRP A 578 38.82 -16.33 13.93
CA TRP A 578 38.36 -17.70 13.65
C TRP A 578 38.23 -18.57 14.90
N ARG A 579 38.50 -18.03 16.08
CA ARG A 579 38.30 -18.77 17.34
C ARG A 579 36.82 -19.02 17.58
N GLN A 580 36.50 -20.26 17.90
CA GLN A 580 35.15 -20.67 18.26
C GLN A 580 34.93 -20.37 19.75
N PRO A 581 33.98 -19.48 20.11
CA PRO A 581 33.67 -19.19 21.50
C PRO A 581 32.92 -20.35 22.17
N VAL A 582 32.81 -20.28 23.50
CA VAL A 582 31.94 -21.18 24.25
C VAL A 582 30.49 -20.85 23.91
N TRP A 583 29.73 -21.87 23.52
CA TRP A 583 28.34 -21.71 23.15
C TRP A 583 27.47 -21.31 24.35
N GLU A 584 26.98 -20.07 24.34
CA GLU A 584 25.96 -19.58 25.26
C GLU A 584 24.65 -19.37 24.49
N PRO A 585 23.66 -20.26 24.60
CA PRO A 585 22.50 -20.23 23.73
C PRO A 585 21.68 -18.95 23.95
N PRO A 586 21.38 -18.17 22.89
CA PRO A 586 20.55 -16.98 23.02
C PRO A 586 19.07 -17.33 23.27
N PRO A 587 18.25 -16.36 23.75
CA PRO A 587 16.85 -16.60 24.10
C PRO A 587 16.02 -17.29 23.02
N LEU A 588 16.11 -16.86 21.75
CA LEU A 588 15.35 -17.49 20.66
C LEU A 588 15.78 -18.94 20.44
N TYR A 589 17.08 -19.21 20.43
CA TYR A 589 17.60 -20.58 20.33
C TYR A 589 17.05 -21.48 21.42
N ARG A 590 16.97 -21.01 22.68
CA ARG A 590 16.44 -21.82 23.80
C ARG A 590 14.97 -22.20 23.60
N VAL A 591 14.17 -21.30 23.04
CA VAL A 591 12.77 -21.59 22.70
C VAL A 591 12.71 -22.67 21.62
N LEU A 592 13.49 -22.52 20.54
CA LEU A 592 13.54 -23.49 19.46
C LEU A 592 14.07 -24.86 19.92
N GLU A 593 15.10 -24.87 20.77
CA GLU A 593 15.63 -26.10 21.35
C GLU A 593 14.55 -26.82 22.18
N SER A 594 13.77 -26.08 22.97
CA SER A 594 12.63 -26.63 23.72
C SER A 594 11.59 -27.26 22.80
N LEU A 595 11.24 -26.59 21.69
CA LEU A 595 10.30 -27.13 20.70
C LEU A 595 10.86 -28.38 20.02
N THR A 596 12.15 -28.41 19.66
CA THR A 596 12.75 -29.61 19.05
C THR A 596 12.74 -30.81 20.01
N LYS A 597 12.99 -30.59 21.31
CA LYS A 597 12.87 -31.63 22.34
C LYS A 597 11.43 -32.13 22.49
N GLU A 598 10.45 -31.26 22.32
CA GLU A 598 9.03 -31.65 22.30
C GLU A 598 8.71 -32.50 21.06
N VAL A 599 9.22 -32.14 19.88
CA VAL A 599 9.10 -32.98 18.67
C VAL A 599 9.77 -34.34 18.84
N GLU A 600 10.95 -34.41 19.45
CA GLU A 600 11.60 -35.68 19.80
C GLU A 600 10.72 -36.50 20.74
N THR A 601 10.09 -35.87 21.73
CA THR A 601 9.14 -36.55 22.63
C THR A 601 7.95 -37.11 21.85
N ILE A 602 7.37 -36.34 20.93
CA ILE A 602 6.29 -36.80 20.03
C ILE A 602 6.75 -37.97 19.15
N SER A 603 8.00 -37.95 18.67
CA SER A 603 8.56 -39.04 17.86
C SER A 603 8.62 -40.37 18.62
N THR A 604 8.78 -40.35 19.95
CA THR A 604 8.71 -41.56 20.78
C THR A 604 7.28 -42.09 20.93
N GLN A 605 6.28 -41.22 20.83
CA GLN A 605 4.86 -41.57 20.94
C GLN A 605 4.25 -42.01 19.60
N VAL A 606 4.81 -41.53 18.48
CA VAL A 606 4.34 -41.79 17.11
C VAL A 606 5.48 -42.46 16.31
N PRO A 607 5.59 -43.81 16.32
CA PRO A 607 6.73 -44.52 15.74
C PRO A 607 6.95 -44.29 14.24
N ASN A 608 5.89 -43.97 13.50
CA ASN A 608 5.92 -43.69 12.07
C ASN A 608 5.98 -42.18 11.73
N LEU A 609 6.25 -41.30 12.70
CA LEU A 609 6.26 -39.84 12.52
C LEU A 609 7.12 -39.40 11.32
N HIS A 610 8.29 -39.99 11.16
CA HIS A 610 9.20 -39.69 10.05
C HIS A 610 8.56 -39.92 8.67
N HIS A 611 7.88 -41.06 8.48
CA HIS A 611 7.17 -41.37 7.24
C HIS A 611 5.99 -40.43 6.99
N LEU A 612 5.28 -40.03 8.06
CA LEU A 612 4.18 -39.08 7.97
C LEU A 612 4.66 -37.68 7.56
N LEU A 613 5.79 -37.23 8.10
CA LEU A 613 6.40 -35.95 7.73
C LEU A 613 6.87 -35.94 6.27
N ILE A 614 7.51 -37.02 5.79
CA ILE A 614 7.88 -37.14 4.37
C ILE A 614 6.64 -37.11 3.49
N GLY A 615 5.59 -37.87 3.84
CA GLY A 615 4.33 -37.87 3.11
C GLY A 615 3.70 -36.48 3.05
N ARG A 616 3.70 -35.76 4.18
CA ARG A 616 3.19 -34.39 4.29
C ARG A 616 4.00 -33.40 3.45
N GLU A 617 5.32 -33.50 3.48
CA GLU A 617 6.22 -32.69 2.66
C GLU A 617 5.95 -32.90 1.16
N SER A 618 5.79 -34.15 0.73
CA SER A 618 5.43 -34.47 -0.66
C SER A 618 4.09 -33.85 -1.08
N MET A 619 3.10 -33.78 -0.18
CA MET A 619 1.81 -33.15 -0.44
C MET A 619 1.91 -31.63 -0.57
N LEU A 620 2.73 -30.98 0.26
CA LEU A 620 2.89 -29.52 0.28
C LEU A 620 3.72 -29.00 -0.89
N PHE A 621 4.81 -29.69 -1.25
CA PHE A 621 5.78 -29.22 -2.26
C PHE A 621 5.57 -29.81 -3.66
N GLY A 622 4.50 -30.58 -3.89
CA GLY A 622 4.05 -30.92 -5.24
C GLY A 622 4.92 -31.93 -6.01
N ASN A 623 5.78 -32.71 -5.34
CA ASN A 623 6.41 -33.86 -6.00
C ASN A 623 5.35 -34.95 -6.22
N HIS A 624 4.81 -35.05 -7.45
CA HIS A 624 3.92 -36.14 -7.89
C HIS A 624 4.54 -37.55 -7.84
N SER A 625 5.75 -37.69 -7.29
CA SER A 625 6.36 -38.97 -6.99
C SER A 625 6.10 -39.26 -5.52
N ILE A 626 4.97 -39.90 -5.19
CA ILE A 626 4.95 -40.72 -3.98
C ILE A 626 6.09 -41.73 -4.19
N PRO A 627 7.20 -41.69 -3.44
CA PRO A 627 8.17 -42.78 -3.54
C PRO A 627 7.39 -44.06 -3.24
N SER A 628 7.53 -45.11 -4.04
CA SER A 628 6.84 -46.40 -3.86
C SER A 628 7.25 -47.15 -2.57
N LEU A 629 7.62 -46.42 -1.52
CA LEU A 629 7.98 -46.88 -0.18
C LEU A 629 6.77 -47.03 0.75
N VAL A 630 5.56 -46.62 0.34
CA VAL A 630 4.34 -46.98 1.07
C VAL A 630 3.88 -48.36 0.61
N THR A 631 4.33 -49.40 1.30
CA THR A 631 3.64 -50.70 1.27
C THR A 631 2.20 -50.49 1.74
N PRO A 632 1.19 -51.15 1.14
CA PRO A 632 -0.23 -50.94 1.47
C PRO A 632 -0.58 -51.20 2.95
N ASP A 633 0.30 -51.86 3.71
CA ASP A 633 0.15 -52.11 5.15
C ASP A 633 0.58 -50.94 6.07
N THR A 634 1.11 -49.83 5.53
CA THR A 634 1.60 -48.66 6.33
C THR A 634 0.94 -47.32 6.00
N ALA A 635 -0.10 -47.29 5.17
CA ALA A 635 -0.89 -46.08 4.96
C ALA A 635 -1.60 -45.68 6.27
N PRO A 636 -1.42 -44.44 6.78
CA PRO A 636 -2.07 -44.03 8.02
C PRO A 636 -3.59 -44.01 7.85
N THR A 637 -4.31 -44.69 8.74
CA THR A 637 -5.78 -44.65 8.76
C THR A 637 -6.28 -43.28 9.19
N THR A 638 -7.46 -42.86 8.74
CA THR A 638 -8.10 -41.59 9.14
C THR A 638 -8.15 -41.43 10.67
N ASP A 639 -8.45 -42.51 11.40
CA ASP A 639 -8.44 -42.55 12.87
C ASP A 639 -7.06 -42.24 13.50
N MET A 640 -5.96 -42.57 12.81
CA MET A 640 -4.61 -42.23 13.30
C MET A 640 -4.29 -40.74 13.08
N LEU A 641 -4.75 -40.16 11.98
CA LEU A 641 -4.49 -38.76 11.63
C LEU A 641 -5.36 -37.78 12.45
N MET A 642 -6.57 -38.20 12.83
CA MET A 642 -7.46 -37.45 13.71
C MET A 642 -7.17 -37.68 15.20
N ARG A 643 -6.20 -38.53 15.55
CA ARG A 643 -5.83 -38.77 16.95
C ARG A 643 -5.27 -37.50 17.55
N GLU A 644 -5.87 -37.06 18.66
CA GLU A 644 -5.34 -35.97 19.47
C GLU A 644 -3.97 -36.36 20.04
N VAL A 645 -3.00 -35.47 19.86
CA VAL A 645 -1.69 -35.55 20.51
C VAL A 645 -1.71 -34.55 21.66
N GLU A 646 -1.43 -35.02 22.88
CA GLU A 646 -1.24 -34.12 24.03
C GLU A 646 0.12 -33.45 23.91
N VAL A 647 0.10 -32.16 23.59
CA VAL A 647 1.27 -31.29 23.51
C VAL A 647 1.19 -30.35 24.69
N THR A 648 1.96 -30.68 25.74
CA THR A 648 2.21 -30.01 27.05
C THR A 648 1.12 -29.14 27.71
N TYR A 649 0.31 -28.33 27.00
CA TYR A 649 -0.75 -27.45 27.53
C TYR A 649 -2.02 -27.29 26.65
N LYS A 650 -2.08 -27.82 25.42
CA LYS A 650 -3.29 -27.85 24.55
C LYS A 650 -3.30 -29.12 23.67
N LYS A 651 -4.48 -29.58 23.25
CA LYS A 651 -4.63 -30.72 22.34
C LYS A 651 -4.68 -30.23 20.90
N ALA A 652 -3.93 -30.87 20.02
CA ALA A 652 -3.97 -30.63 18.57
C ALA A 652 -4.04 -31.97 17.83
N SER A 653 -4.59 -31.99 16.62
CA SER A 653 -4.57 -33.20 15.81
C SER A 653 -3.14 -33.51 15.34
N LEU A 654 -2.88 -34.79 15.06
CA LEU A 654 -1.61 -35.19 14.46
C LEU A 654 -1.38 -34.49 13.10
N ASN A 655 -2.43 -34.25 12.31
CA ASN A 655 -2.33 -33.52 11.04
C ASN A 655 -1.81 -32.10 11.23
N HIS A 656 -2.33 -31.40 12.23
CA HIS A 656 -1.91 -30.04 12.57
C HIS A 656 -0.45 -29.98 13.00
N VAL A 657 -0.08 -30.87 13.93
CA VAL A 657 1.28 -30.98 14.45
C VAL A 657 2.29 -31.29 13.33
N LEU A 658 1.95 -32.18 12.39
CA LEU A 658 2.81 -32.49 11.24
C LEU A 658 3.08 -31.25 10.37
N THR A 659 2.07 -30.44 10.09
CA THR A 659 2.24 -29.20 9.32
C THR A 659 3.12 -28.21 10.09
N ASN A 660 2.85 -28.00 11.38
CA ASN A 660 3.64 -27.09 12.21
C ASN A 660 5.11 -27.54 12.36
N ILE A 661 5.40 -28.85 12.41
CA ILE A 661 6.80 -29.33 12.40
C ILE A 661 7.53 -28.91 11.11
N ILE A 662 6.85 -28.96 9.96
CA ILE A 662 7.44 -28.52 8.68
C ILE A 662 7.66 -27.00 8.70
N VAL A 663 6.69 -26.21 9.17
CA VAL A 663 6.85 -24.75 9.29
C VAL A 663 8.01 -24.39 10.23
N LEU A 664 8.12 -25.06 11.38
CA LEU A 664 9.21 -24.86 12.34
C LEU A 664 10.57 -25.13 11.69
N ARG A 665 10.67 -26.21 10.90
CA ARG A 665 11.90 -26.59 10.21
C ARG A 665 12.32 -25.53 9.18
N GLU A 666 11.41 -25.11 8.31
CA GLU A 666 11.71 -24.08 7.32
C GLU A 666 12.03 -22.72 7.98
N PHE A 667 11.36 -22.39 9.09
CA PHE A 667 11.71 -21.21 9.89
C PHE A 667 13.14 -21.25 10.43
N ILE A 668 13.59 -22.39 10.96
CA ILE A 668 14.99 -22.52 11.43
C ILE A 668 15.96 -22.35 10.26
N TYR A 669 15.65 -22.90 9.08
CA TYR A 669 16.47 -22.68 7.88
C TYR A 669 16.51 -21.19 7.48
N GLU A 670 15.40 -20.48 7.54
CA GLU A 670 15.34 -19.05 7.26
C GLU A 670 16.20 -18.24 8.24
N LEU A 671 16.19 -18.58 9.53
CA LEU A 671 17.09 -17.96 10.52
C LEU A 671 18.57 -18.21 10.19
N VAL A 672 18.93 -19.45 9.80
CA VAL A 672 20.30 -19.78 9.38
C VAL A 672 20.70 -18.96 8.15
N ALA A 673 19.82 -18.86 7.16
CA ALA A 673 20.05 -18.04 5.97
C ALA A 673 20.26 -16.56 6.34
N VAL A 674 19.44 -16.00 7.25
CA VAL A 674 19.63 -14.63 7.74
C VAL A 674 20.99 -14.43 8.41
N LEU A 675 21.43 -15.34 9.29
CA LEU A 675 22.75 -15.24 9.93
C LEU A 675 23.88 -15.21 8.90
N GLN A 676 23.83 -16.09 7.90
CA GLN A 676 24.86 -16.19 6.86
C GLN A 676 24.84 -15.00 5.89
N VAL A 677 23.67 -14.65 5.37
CA VAL A 677 23.52 -13.59 4.37
C VAL A 677 23.81 -12.23 4.97
N ARG A 678 23.38 -11.94 6.21
CA ARG A 678 23.74 -10.69 6.89
C ARG A 678 25.25 -10.54 7.02
N ALA A 679 25.95 -11.57 7.47
CA ALA A 679 27.40 -11.54 7.56
C ALA A 679 28.08 -11.35 6.19
N ALA A 680 27.53 -11.98 5.14
CA ALA A 680 28.05 -11.84 3.78
C ALA A 680 27.82 -10.45 3.17
N VAL A 681 26.66 -9.83 3.42
CA VAL A 681 26.28 -8.52 2.84
C VAL A 681 26.86 -7.35 3.64
N LEU A 682 26.79 -7.40 4.98
CA LEU A 682 27.23 -6.31 5.85
C LEU A 682 28.73 -6.36 6.20
N GLY A 683 29.38 -7.51 5.99
CA GLY A 683 30.82 -7.68 6.19
C GLY A 683 31.28 -7.30 7.60
N GLU A 684 32.24 -6.38 7.68
CA GLU A 684 32.85 -5.90 8.94
C GLU A 684 31.86 -5.24 9.91
N GLN A 685 30.71 -4.77 9.42
CA GLN A 685 29.66 -4.20 10.28
C GLN A 685 28.94 -5.26 11.10
N GLU A 686 28.97 -6.53 10.65
CA GLU A 686 28.29 -7.67 11.29
C GLU A 686 29.28 -8.69 11.89
N CYS A 687 30.46 -8.86 11.29
CA CYS A 687 31.50 -9.80 11.76
C CYS A 687 32.90 -9.16 11.73
N LEU A 688 33.59 -9.19 12.87
CA LEU A 688 34.96 -8.68 13.00
C LEU A 688 35.97 -9.64 12.34
N VAL A 689 36.54 -9.18 11.24
CA VAL A 689 37.79 -9.72 10.67
C VAL A 689 38.91 -8.83 11.18
N SER A 690 39.87 -9.39 11.92
CA SER A 690 40.98 -8.64 12.49
C SER A 690 41.73 -7.86 11.41
N THR A 691 41.93 -6.56 11.65
CA THR A 691 42.67 -5.63 10.79
C THR A 691 44.17 -5.77 10.93
#